data_AF-A0A821DB47-F1
#
_entry.id   AF-A0A821DB47-F1
#
_cell.length_a   1.000
_cell.length_b   1.000
_cell.length_c   1.000
_cell.angle_alpha   90.00
_cell.angle_beta   90.00
_cell.angle_gamma   90.00
#
_symmetry.space_group_name_H-M   'P 1'
#
loop_
_entity.id
_entity.type
_entity.pdbx_description
1 polymer ?
#
loop_
_entity_poly.entity_id
_entity_poly.type
_entity_poly.pdbx_seq_one_letter_code
_entity_poly.pdbx_strand_id
1 'polypeptide(L)'
;MVRCSIKRLIKTIIFLVILIVIFKNLLSYSHQSNVNKFEFKQKSSIIFIVSSYRSKTIQRLFLFLNELHLSYIEYKTIDEKFYNDLTTHIPSMIILDRIPNSNSYNFINQYQISLLILLNNQCHNCISMKYSQMLFENISYPTIDFNREELKPIIHTIQSPFKIKQSNKIIRLLRFEKILPYFFHFHGLHDQCVSLPIDKDNLINTIIYVENKITFEKINLMIISKEKQIYLSECLYHHWFIWPLMMDIFRYLTSNVYDYYGLNRYIQIDIDDIFLGSKSQDRLKSDDIQALIRSQLFIQNYVSNFRYRLGFSGYYYDLGNDEDNQGDRLLIKEKDKFIWFHHTWKHEKLTNVYDKISLISSTKMNIDFAQKYNLPLDPNYAVAPHHTGIYPINPILYDIWHHIINFNVTSTLNYPYHYMSPSNRRGFIYKGLSVLPRQSCSLYTTTRNYTNYPNGSHRLEQYLMGGKLFRIILTNPISIFMSHNINYGHDRLGNYVFSKLIYLISKWTRIKFSNDLSTSELARKYFYDFYPDEQLPIFTNPCHDQMLMNLWNGNRSLCRIFPQFLIVGPQKTGTTALYSMLSQHPDLHPSKRNFISYEELQFFSNDTTYLNGINWYLNQFDSDSIDSKWSMNFEKSATYFDSILAMKRIKALLPNIRLIMTLTEPGTRAYSRYQHEIARTNQTINFDHLLQLNDSHNSNQFHLKERCLQPGHYAEHIRQWLNYFPSKQIYIIDGDAFRYDPRTILNDIQIAFLQLKNPINSSKLVKFNTKKGFFCPISKKNHFHCLGNSKGRRYEKMSSYAREYLNNYYLLHNQKLIKLLRNNNYSLPSWLTFFNRIQLTKRCFSLSNICHTAEGRMGYPNERYEPTTIAALDKENKNLPLITGLYEDGFMIAGQDRIVGAIFSFPRQIICWNVYSPEQITPESLALLEVVQPRPEIFVLGIGSRTNKIPPETIQFIRSLKIGFEILPTTQACETFNFLLTDNRLVYAGFFPQKDLTDQNYGLRKAIAHSQLYEKDEEYIKKDLLKDTYDVMLKAHRERKLLRPYSPLSRRESSVKQDDDTNVQSLTGTSNMEKRPSIKNRNQPETNKQS
;
A
#
# COMPACT_ATOMS: atom_id res chain seq x y z
N MET A 1 -12.23 -71.84 -16.94
CA MET A 1 -11.62 -70.55 -17.36
C MET A 1 -11.78 -69.42 -16.33
N VAL A 2 -12.99 -69.15 -15.79
CA VAL A 2 -13.25 -68.00 -14.89
C VAL A 2 -12.29 -67.87 -13.69
N ARG A 3 -11.96 -68.97 -12.99
CA ARG A 3 -10.97 -68.96 -11.88
C ARG A 3 -9.54 -68.53 -12.28
N CYS A 4 -9.11 -68.74 -13.53
CA CYS A 4 -7.83 -68.24 -14.03
C CYS A 4 -7.88 -66.74 -14.34
N SER A 5 -9.02 -66.25 -14.83
CA SER A 5 -9.22 -64.80 -15.07
C SER A 5 -9.17 -64.02 -13.76
N ILE A 6 -9.86 -64.50 -12.72
CA ILE A 6 -9.85 -63.88 -11.38
C ILE A 6 -8.44 -63.88 -10.76
N LYS A 7 -7.69 -64.99 -10.86
CA LYS A 7 -6.28 -65.01 -10.38
C LYS A 7 -5.37 -64.07 -11.16
N ARG A 8 -5.60 -63.85 -12.47
CA ARG A 8 -4.89 -62.81 -13.23
C ARG A 8 -5.29 -61.41 -12.77
N LEU A 9 -6.60 -61.13 -12.67
CA LEU A 9 -7.11 -59.82 -12.24
C LEU A 9 -6.60 -59.44 -10.84
N ILE A 10 -6.63 -60.36 -9.88
CA ILE A 10 -6.08 -60.15 -8.52
C ILE A 10 -4.57 -59.92 -8.57
N LYS A 11 -3.81 -60.68 -9.37
CA LYS A 11 -2.38 -60.40 -9.57
C LYS A 11 -2.13 -59.03 -10.21
N THR A 12 -2.92 -58.62 -11.19
CA THR A 12 -2.82 -57.30 -11.82
C THR A 12 -3.15 -56.17 -10.85
N ILE A 13 -4.20 -56.31 -10.02
CA ILE A 13 -4.57 -55.34 -8.99
C ILE A 13 -3.50 -55.27 -7.90
N ILE A 14 -2.99 -56.39 -7.40
CA ILE A 14 -1.88 -56.42 -6.44
C ILE A 14 -0.63 -55.78 -7.05
N PHE A 15 -0.31 -56.07 -8.32
CA PHE A 15 0.83 -55.46 -9.01
C PHE A 15 0.64 -53.95 -9.19
N LEU A 16 -0.59 -53.47 -9.48
CA LEU A 16 -0.92 -52.04 -9.56
C LEU A 16 -0.86 -51.34 -8.21
N VAL A 17 -1.34 -51.97 -7.13
CA VAL A 17 -1.24 -51.44 -5.76
C VAL A 17 0.22 -51.40 -5.32
N ILE A 18 1.01 -52.44 -5.61
CA ILE A 18 2.46 -52.44 -5.38
C ILE A 18 3.13 -51.35 -6.22
N LEU A 19 2.76 -51.16 -7.49
CA LEU A 19 3.29 -50.07 -8.34
C LEU A 19 2.91 -48.69 -7.81
N ILE A 20 1.68 -48.50 -7.32
CA ILE A 20 1.23 -47.24 -6.71
C ILE A 20 1.95 -46.99 -5.39
N VAL A 21 2.15 -48.01 -4.53
CA VAL A 21 2.91 -47.89 -3.29
C VAL A 21 4.40 -47.66 -3.57
N ILE A 22 4.98 -48.31 -4.58
CA ILE A 22 6.35 -48.07 -5.03
C ILE A 22 6.47 -46.68 -5.66
N PHE A 23 5.49 -46.17 -6.41
CA PHE A 23 5.50 -44.79 -6.91
C PHE A 23 5.36 -43.78 -5.78
N LYS A 24 4.46 -44.02 -4.81
CA LYS A 24 4.31 -43.15 -3.62
C LYS A 24 5.58 -43.16 -2.77
N ASN A 25 6.22 -44.32 -2.62
CA ASN A 25 7.46 -44.46 -1.89
C ASN A 25 8.68 -43.93 -2.67
N LEU A 26 8.73 -44.02 -4.00
CA LEU A 26 9.77 -43.38 -4.81
C LEU A 26 9.62 -41.86 -4.82
N LEU A 27 8.38 -41.34 -4.84
CA LEU A 27 8.08 -39.92 -4.65
C LEU A 27 8.43 -39.43 -3.23
N SER A 28 8.44 -40.29 -2.21
CA SER A 28 8.91 -39.93 -0.86
C SER A 28 10.41 -40.22 -0.61
N TYR A 29 11.03 -41.17 -1.31
CA TYR A 29 12.46 -41.51 -1.16
C TYR A 29 13.42 -40.77 -2.10
N SER A 30 12.94 -40.13 -3.18
CA SER A 30 13.80 -39.25 -4.00
C SER A 30 14.18 -37.93 -3.28
N HIS A 31 13.72 -37.74 -2.04
CA HIS A 31 14.00 -36.59 -1.17
C HIS A 31 14.89 -36.93 0.04
N GLN A 32 15.86 -37.85 -0.09
CA GLN A 32 16.89 -38.05 0.94
C GLN A 32 18.27 -38.39 0.35
N SER A 33 18.90 -37.39 -0.28
CA SER A 33 20.36 -37.34 -0.47
C SER A 33 20.87 -35.94 -0.14
N ASN A 34 21.84 -35.85 0.77
CA ASN A 34 22.34 -34.60 1.34
C ASN A 34 23.14 -33.78 0.31
N VAL A 35 22.44 -32.93 -0.43
CA VAL A 35 22.97 -31.72 -1.07
C VAL A 35 21.94 -30.61 -0.84
N ASN A 36 22.37 -29.44 -0.37
CA ASN A 36 21.50 -28.32 0.02
C ASN A 36 20.61 -27.83 -1.14
N LYS A 37 19.45 -28.45 -1.34
CA LYS A 37 18.37 -27.99 -2.21
C LYS A 37 17.47 -27.05 -1.42
N PHE A 38 17.55 -25.76 -1.71
CA PHE A 38 16.51 -24.81 -1.33
C PHE A 38 15.18 -25.26 -1.92
N GLU A 39 14.13 -25.32 -1.11
CA GLU A 39 12.76 -25.49 -1.60
C GLU A 39 12.42 -24.28 -2.50
N PHE A 40 12.16 -24.54 -3.79
CA PHE A 40 11.74 -23.50 -4.72
C PHE A 40 10.33 -23.02 -4.34
N LYS A 41 10.25 -21.93 -3.56
CA LYS A 41 9.00 -21.17 -3.40
C LYS A 41 8.41 -20.86 -4.78
N GLN A 42 7.10 -21.06 -4.90
CA GLN A 42 6.36 -20.78 -6.13
C GLN A 42 6.57 -19.30 -6.53
N LYS A 43 7.08 -19.05 -7.75
CA LYS A 43 7.38 -17.70 -8.21
C LYS A 43 6.10 -16.87 -8.26
N SER A 44 6.13 -15.70 -7.63
CA SER A 44 5.02 -14.75 -7.64
C SER A 44 4.85 -14.13 -9.03
N SER A 45 3.63 -13.66 -9.33
CA SER A 45 3.31 -12.88 -10.53
C SER A 45 3.82 -11.43 -10.49
N ILE A 46 4.75 -11.12 -9.58
CA ILE A 46 5.32 -9.79 -9.34
C ILE A 46 6.67 -9.67 -10.06
N ILE A 47 6.91 -8.52 -10.69
CA ILE A 47 8.19 -8.16 -11.31
C ILE A 47 8.96 -7.23 -10.37
N PHE A 48 10.25 -7.50 -10.14
CA PHE A 48 11.10 -6.57 -9.41
C PHE A 48 11.84 -5.68 -10.40
N ILE A 49 11.87 -4.37 -10.16
CA ILE A 49 12.52 -3.39 -11.05
C ILE A 49 13.52 -2.62 -10.23
N VAL A 50 14.81 -2.73 -10.58
CA VAL A 50 15.86 -1.92 -9.98
C VAL A 50 16.24 -0.82 -10.96
N SER A 51 15.99 0.44 -10.57
CA SER A 51 16.23 1.61 -11.40
C SER A 51 16.84 2.74 -10.59
N SER A 52 18.09 3.08 -10.90
CA SER A 52 18.77 4.28 -10.37
C SER A 52 18.28 5.59 -11.01
N TYR A 53 17.90 5.57 -12.29
CA TYR A 53 17.60 6.78 -13.05
C TYR A 53 16.20 6.75 -13.68
N ARG A 54 15.49 7.89 -13.67
CA ARG A 54 14.23 8.07 -14.43
C ARG A 54 14.51 8.35 -15.91
N SER A 55 15.26 7.46 -16.57
CA SER A 55 15.51 7.53 -18.02
C SER A 55 14.21 7.46 -18.82
N LYS A 56 14.20 7.98 -20.06
CA LYS A 56 13.05 7.85 -20.97
C LYS A 56 12.69 6.37 -21.21
N THR A 57 13.69 5.50 -21.21
CA THR A 57 13.58 4.04 -21.27
C THR A 57 12.77 3.47 -20.12
N ILE A 58 13.12 3.78 -18.87
CA ILE A 58 12.41 3.27 -17.69
C ILE A 58 10.98 3.85 -17.61
N GLN A 59 10.78 5.10 -18.05
CA GLN A 59 9.42 5.65 -18.19
C GLN A 59 8.58 4.88 -19.22
N ARG A 60 9.16 4.47 -20.36
CA ARG A 60 8.49 3.62 -21.37
C ARG A 60 8.22 2.21 -20.84
N LEU A 61 9.13 1.63 -20.04
CA LEU A 61 8.90 0.36 -19.33
C LEU A 61 7.69 0.47 -18.39
N PHE A 62 7.62 1.50 -17.53
CA PHE A 62 6.47 1.66 -16.64
C PHE A 62 5.15 1.84 -17.42
N LEU A 63 5.15 2.56 -18.54
CA LEU A 63 3.99 2.62 -19.42
C LEU A 63 3.60 1.25 -19.97
N PHE A 64 4.57 0.42 -20.36
CA PHE A 64 4.34 -0.96 -20.83
C PHE A 64 3.72 -1.86 -19.76
N LEU A 65 4.31 -1.86 -18.55
CA LEU A 65 3.81 -2.64 -17.43
C LEU A 65 2.41 -2.21 -17.00
N ASN A 66 2.14 -0.91 -16.98
CA ASN A 66 0.85 -0.35 -16.60
C ASN A 66 -0.27 -0.64 -17.63
N GLU A 67 0.04 -0.63 -18.93
CA GLU A 67 -0.93 -1.00 -19.99
C GLU A 67 -1.20 -2.51 -20.08
N LEU A 68 -0.28 -3.34 -19.58
CA LEU A 68 -0.50 -4.79 -19.42
C LEU A 68 -1.03 -5.19 -18.03
N HIS A 69 -1.14 -4.22 -17.11
CA HIS A 69 -1.56 -4.44 -15.71
C HIS A 69 -0.67 -5.43 -14.94
N LEU A 70 0.62 -5.46 -15.29
CA LEU A 70 1.60 -6.30 -14.61
C LEU A 70 1.96 -5.70 -13.26
N SER A 71 1.89 -6.51 -12.20
CA SER A 71 2.28 -6.10 -10.86
C SER A 71 3.80 -6.00 -10.74
N TYR A 72 4.30 -4.89 -10.20
CA TYR A 72 5.74 -4.69 -10.01
C TYR A 72 6.07 -3.96 -8.70
N ILE A 73 7.31 -4.13 -8.23
CA ILE A 73 7.89 -3.36 -7.12
C ILE A 73 9.15 -2.65 -7.63
N GLU A 74 9.20 -1.33 -7.43
CA GLU A 74 10.34 -0.48 -7.80
C GLU A 74 11.33 -0.35 -6.63
N TYR A 75 12.61 -0.55 -6.93
CA TYR A 75 13.75 -0.36 -6.04
C TYR A 75 14.72 0.63 -6.69
N LYS A 76 15.28 1.56 -5.90
CA LYS A 76 16.31 2.49 -6.40
C LYS A 76 17.68 1.83 -6.56
N THR A 77 17.95 0.83 -5.72
CA THR A 77 19.24 0.18 -5.52
C THR A 77 19.04 -1.27 -5.11
N ILE A 78 20.04 -2.11 -5.36
CA ILE A 78 20.13 -3.44 -4.75
C ILE A 78 20.67 -3.23 -3.33
N ASP A 79 19.76 -3.15 -2.36
CA ASP A 79 20.05 -2.89 -0.95
C ASP A 79 19.48 -3.99 -0.04
N GLU A 80 19.65 -3.83 1.28
CA GLU A 80 19.14 -4.77 2.28
C GLU A 80 17.61 -4.98 2.18
N LYS A 81 16.85 -3.97 1.74
CA LYS A 81 15.40 -4.10 1.52
C LYS A 81 15.14 -4.97 0.29
N PHE A 82 15.84 -4.75 -0.82
CA PHE A 82 15.73 -5.62 -2.00
C PHE A 82 16.02 -7.08 -1.65
N TYR A 83 17.09 -7.36 -0.90
CA TYR A 83 17.43 -8.73 -0.50
C TYR A 83 16.38 -9.35 0.43
N ASN A 84 15.86 -8.61 1.42
CA ASN A 84 14.79 -9.08 2.30
C ASN A 84 13.45 -9.31 1.56
N ASP A 85 13.11 -8.44 0.61
CA ASP A 85 11.93 -8.63 -0.22
C ASP A 85 12.10 -9.84 -1.16
N LEU A 86 13.31 -10.09 -1.69
CA LEU A 86 13.62 -11.21 -2.58
C LEU A 86 13.59 -12.58 -1.87
N THR A 87 14.08 -12.66 -0.63
CA THR A 87 14.01 -13.89 0.19
C THR A 87 12.58 -14.19 0.65
N THR A 88 11.74 -13.17 0.85
CA THR A 88 10.34 -13.36 1.22
C THR A 88 9.48 -13.72 0.01
N HIS A 89 9.60 -12.98 -1.10
CA HIS A 89 8.80 -13.11 -2.32
C HIS A 89 9.69 -13.26 -3.56
N ILE A 90 9.77 -14.47 -4.14
CA ILE A 90 10.53 -14.67 -5.38
C ILE A 90 9.72 -14.09 -6.56
N PRO A 91 10.25 -13.13 -7.34
CA PRO A 91 9.56 -12.55 -8.50
C PRO A 91 9.61 -13.47 -9.72
N SER A 92 8.74 -13.20 -10.69
CA SER A 92 8.74 -13.88 -12.00
C SER A 92 9.98 -13.51 -12.84
N MET A 93 10.43 -12.26 -12.72
CA MET A 93 11.53 -11.64 -13.44
C MET A 93 12.10 -10.48 -12.61
N ILE A 94 13.40 -10.21 -12.75
CA ILE A 94 14.01 -8.94 -12.32
C ILE A 94 14.41 -8.12 -13.55
N ILE A 95 14.05 -6.84 -13.56
CA ILE A 95 14.44 -5.86 -14.58
C ILE A 95 15.46 -4.89 -13.98
N LEU A 96 16.60 -4.68 -14.66
CA LEU A 96 17.69 -3.83 -14.19
C LEU A 96 18.01 -2.73 -15.22
N ASP A 97 18.26 -1.49 -14.76
CA ASP A 97 18.70 -0.36 -15.59
C ASP A 97 20.22 -0.33 -15.88
N ARG A 98 20.94 -1.36 -15.43
CA ARG A 98 22.42 -1.50 -15.46
C ARG A 98 22.83 -2.94 -15.18
N ILE A 99 24.09 -3.28 -15.49
CA ILE A 99 24.68 -4.57 -15.11
C ILE A 99 24.88 -4.59 -13.59
N PRO A 100 24.40 -5.63 -12.86
CA PRO A 100 24.65 -5.80 -11.44
C PRO A 100 26.12 -6.18 -11.18
N ASN A 101 26.66 -5.84 -10.01
CA ASN A 101 27.99 -6.33 -9.61
C ASN A 101 27.96 -7.87 -9.38
N SER A 102 29.14 -8.50 -9.37
CA SER A 102 29.29 -9.95 -9.24
C SER A 102 28.56 -10.55 -8.02
N ASN A 103 28.62 -9.88 -6.86
CA ASN A 103 27.94 -10.34 -5.64
C ASN A 103 26.41 -10.32 -5.80
N SER A 104 25.86 -9.23 -6.35
CA SER A 104 24.41 -9.09 -6.60
C SER A 104 23.94 -10.05 -7.69
N TYR A 105 24.74 -10.24 -8.75
CA TYR A 105 24.49 -11.21 -9.81
C TYR A 105 24.42 -12.63 -9.24
N ASN A 106 25.44 -13.04 -8.49
CA ASN A 106 25.51 -14.37 -7.87
C ASN A 106 24.33 -14.60 -6.90
N PHE A 107 23.98 -13.60 -6.08
CA PHE A 107 22.82 -13.69 -5.18
C PHE A 107 21.51 -13.86 -5.95
N ILE A 108 21.29 -13.11 -7.03
CA ILE A 108 20.08 -13.25 -7.86
C ILE A 108 20.06 -14.62 -8.56
N ASN A 109 21.21 -15.10 -9.05
CA ASN A 109 21.30 -16.36 -9.79
C ASN A 109 21.01 -17.59 -8.89
N GLN A 110 21.25 -17.51 -7.57
CA GLN A 110 20.85 -18.55 -6.61
C GLN A 110 19.34 -18.90 -6.67
N TYR A 111 18.49 -17.94 -7.06
CA TYR A 111 17.04 -18.12 -7.17
C TYR A 111 16.57 -18.48 -8.60
N GLN A 112 17.51 -18.62 -9.55
CA GLN A 112 17.24 -18.91 -10.98
C GLN A 112 16.17 -17.98 -11.59
N ILE A 113 16.28 -16.67 -11.33
CA ILE A 113 15.31 -15.66 -11.79
C ILE A 113 15.73 -15.13 -13.16
N SER A 114 14.79 -15.07 -14.09
CA SER A 114 14.99 -14.50 -15.43
C SER A 114 15.33 -13.00 -15.34
N LEU A 115 16.31 -12.56 -16.12
CA LEU A 115 16.80 -11.18 -16.09
C LEU A 115 16.49 -10.44 -17.40
N LEU A 116 16.00 -9.20 -17.27
CA LEU A 116 15.94 -8.23 -18.38
C LEU A 116 16.81 -7.02 -18.02
N ILE A 117 17.91 -6.84 -18.75
CA ILE A 117 18.90 -5.79 -18.49
C ILE A 117 18.79 -4.73 -19.58
N LEU A 118 18.27 -3.57 -19.20
CA LEU A 118 18.02 -2.42 -20.07
C LEU A 118 19.24 -1.51 -19.99
N LEU A 119 20.07 -1.48 -21.04
CA LEU A 119 21.32 -0.73 -21.03
C LEU A 119 21.12 0.69 -21.55
N ASN A 120 21.73 1.65 -20.86
CA ASN A 120 21.69 3.09 -21.11
C ASN A 120 23.10 3.58 -21.47
N ASN A 121 23.18 4.53 -22.41
CA ASN A 121 24.41 5.11 -22.93
C ASN A 121 25.33 5.73 -21.87
N GLN A 122 24.84 6.01 -20.65
CA GLN A 122 25.67 6.50 -19.54
C GLN A 122 26.53 5.42 -18.83
N CYS A 123 26.40 4.13 -19.17
CA CYS A 123 27.19 3.07 -18.53
C CYS A 123 28.60 2.87 -19.16
N HIS A 124 29.51 3.81 -18.94
CA HIS A 124 30.91 3.70 -19.42
C HIS A 124 31.64 2.44 -18.93
N ASN A 125 31.28 1.91 -17.75
CA ASN A 125 31.96 0.75 -17.13
C ASN A 125 31.34 -0.62 -17.49
N CYS A 126 30.29 -0.68 -18.31
CA CYS A 126 29.59 -1.94 -18.63
C CYS A 126 30.39 -2.93 -19.52
N ILE A 127 31.60 -2.58 -19.96
CA ILE A 127 32.31 -3.26 -21.06
C ILE A 127 33.18 -4.46 -20.60
N SER A 128 33.43 -4.65 -19.30
CA SER A 128 34.58 -5.44 -18.81
C SER A 128 34.31 -6.78 -18.09
N MET A 129 33.08 -7.32 -18.07
CA MET A 129 32.79 -8.57 -17.32
C MET A 129 32.77 -9.83 -18.19
N LYS A 130 33.76 -10.71 -17.98
CA LYS A 130 33.82 -12.10 -18.48
C LYS A 130 33.12 -13.07 -17.53
N TYR A 131 32.28 -13.97 -18.04
CA TYR A 131 31.71 -15.11 -17.29
C TYR A 131 31.30 -16.26 -18.20
N SER A 132 31.72 -17.50 -17.93
CA SER A 132 31.53 -18.66 -18.81
C SER A 132 30.91 -19.87 -18.10
N GLN A 133 30.26 -20.73 -18.92
CA GLN A 133 29.97 -22.20 -18.76
C GLN A 133 28.50 -22.69 -18.76
N MET A 134 28.22 -23.61 -19.72
CA MET A 134 27.27 -24.77 -19.69
C MET A 134 25.74 -24.49 -19.54
N LEU A 135 24.79 -25.34 -19.95
CA LEU A 135 24.70 -26.37 -21.01
C LEU A 135 23.29 -26.24 -21.71
N PHE A 136 22.63 -27.27 -22.25
CA PHE A 136 21.47 -27.13 -23.18
C PHE A 136 20.11 -27.57 -22.63
N GLU A 137 19.01 -26.98 -23.14
CA GLU A 137 17.85 -27.73 -23.64
C GLU A 137 16.98 -26.91 -24.64
N ASN A 138 16.23 -27.60 -25.50
CA ASN A 138 15.41 -26.99 -26.57
C ASN A 138 14.00 -26.66 -26.06
N ILE A 139 13.54 -25.41 -26.24
CA ILE A 139 12.14 -25.06 -25.97
C ILE A 139 11.56 -24.21 -27.12
N SER A 140 10.47 -24.70 -27.71
CA SER A 140 9.67 -23.95 -28.67
C SER A 140 8.46 -23.32 -27.97
N TYR A 141 8.25 -22.02 -28.18
CA TYR A 141 7.12 -21.27 -27.63
C TYR A 141 6.35 -20.58 -28.76
N PRO A 142 5.03 -20.34 -28.60
CA PRO A 142 4.30 -19.44 -29.49
C PRO A 142 4.82 -18.00 -29.31
N THR A 143 5.19 -17.32 -30.39
CA THR A 143 5.68 -15.92 -30.39
C THR A 143 4.87 -15.07 -31.37
N ILE A 144 4.85 -13.76 -31.17
CA ILE A 144 4.16 -12.77 -32.01
C ILE A 144 5.01 -12.45 -33.26
N ASP A 145 5.47 -13.48 -34.01
CA ASP A 145 6.30 -13.26 -35.20
C ASP A 145 5.59 -12.49 -36.32
N PHE A 146 6.37 -11.69 -37.03
CA PHE A 146 6.03 -11.02 -38.28
C PHE A 146 5.78 -12.00 -39.44
N ASN A 147 4.71 -11.78 -40.22
CA ASN A 147 4.37 -12.58 -41.40
C ASN A 147 5.33 -12.31 -42.58
N ARG A 148 5.53 -13.28 -43.50
CA ARG A 148 6.67 -13.24 -44.45
C ARG A 148 6.36 -12.57 -45.80
N GLU A 149 5.13 -12.68 -46.30
CA GLU A 149 4.96 -12.92 -47.75
C GLU A 149 5.00 -11.68 -48.67
N GLU A 150 4.59 -10.48 -48.24
CA GLU A 150 4.47 -9.33 -49.18
C GLU A 150 5.02 -8.02 -48.58
N LEU A 151 6.33 -7.78 -48.73
CA LEU A 151 6.94 -6.47 -48.51
C LEU A 151 7.83 -6.04 -49.70
N LYS A 152 7.91 -6.86 -50.77
CA LYS A 152 8.76 -6.62 -51.93
C LYS A 152 8.57 -5.24 -52.60
N PRO A 153 7.35 -4.70 -52.78
CA PRO A 153 7.18 -3.44 -53.54
C PRO A 153 7.75 -2.20 -52.84
N ILE A 154 7.69 -2.12 -51.51
CA ILE A 154 8.09 -0.91 -50.74
C ILE A 154 9.58 -0.96 -50.35
N ILE A 155 10.18 -2.14 -50.27
CA ILE A 155 11.60 -2.31 -49.92
C ILE A 155 12.54 -1.76 -51.01
N HIS A 156 12.13 -1.75 -52.27
CA HIS A 156 13.04 -1.45 -53.40
C HIS A 156 13.45 0.02 -53.57
N THR A 157 12.78 0.97 -52.91
CA THR A 157 13.11 2.41 -52.99
C THR A 157 13.88 2.95 -51.78
N ILE A 158 14.16 2.15 -50.75
CA ILE A 158 14.83 2.61 -49.51
C ILE A 158 16.16 1.88 -49.31
N GLN A 159 17.26 2.48 -49.80
CA GLN A 159 18.62 1.98 -49.60
C GLN A 159 19.17 2.35 -48.21
N SER A 160 18.84 1.56 -47.18
CA SER A 160 19.57 1.63 -45.90
C SER A 160 21.00 1.13 -46.08
N PRO A 161 22.04 1.83 -45.58
CA PRO A 161 23.43 1.37 -45.63
C PRO A 161 23.73 0.23 -44.65
N PHE A 162 22.74 -0.29 -43.92
CA PHE A 162 22.90 -1.33 -42.92
C PHE A 162 22.16 -2.63 -43.28
N LYS A 163 22.57 -3.75 -42.66
CA LYS A 163 21.92 -5.07 -42.75
C LYS A 163 21.91 -5.74 -41.37
N ILE A 164 20.76 -6.28 -40.93
CA ILE A 164 20.74 -7.09 -39.70
C ILE A 164 21.29 -8.49 -39.99
N LYS A 165 22.05 -9.01 -39.03
CA LYS A 165 22.49 -10.40 -38.95
C LYS A 165 22.21 -10.95 -37.55
N GLN A 166 22.14 -12.28 -37.47
CA GLN A 166 21.92 -13.02 -36.24
C GLN A 166 23.02 -14.07 -36.09
N SER A 167 23.65 -14.19 -34.92
CA SER A 167 24.77 -15.12 -34.70
C SER A 167 24.39 -16.59 -34.78
N ASN A 168 23.16 -16.95 -34.38
CA ASN A 168 22.73 -18.35 -34.25
C ASN A 168 21.25 -18.52 -34.64
N LYS A 169 20.91 -19.53 -35.45
CA LYS A 169 19.58 -19.74 -36.06
C LYS A 169 18.50 -20.24 -35.07
N ILE A 170 18.89 -20.69 -33.88
CA ILE A 170 18.03 -21.48 -32.98
C ILE A 170 16.87 -20.65 -32.39
N ILE A 171 17.10 -19.38 -32.05
CA ILE A 171 16.07 -18.51 -31.45
C ILE A 171 15.55 -17.51 -32.51
N ARG A 172 14.50 -17.86 -33.25
CA ARG A 172 13.77 -16.92 -34.12
C ARG A 172 12.90 -15.97 -33.29
N LEU A 173 13.50 -15.14 -32.43
CA LEU A 173 12.70 -14.27 -31.56
C LEU A 173 11.97 -13.16 -32.33
N LEU A 174 12.51 -12.65 -33.44
CA LEU A 174 11.76 -11.85 -34.43
C LEU A 174 12.42 -11.97 -35.82
N ARG A 175 11.65 -11.77 -36.92
CA ARG A 175 12.19 -11.61 -38.28
C ARG A 175 12.76 -10.19 -38.52
N PHE A 176 13.70 -9.78 -37.66
CA PHE A 176 14.29 -8.43 -37.62
C PHE A 176 14.76 -7.88 -38.99
N GLU A 177 15.26 -8.74 -39.88
CA GLU A 177 15.75 -8.37 -41.22
C GLU A 177 14.76 -7.53 -42.05
N LYS A 178 13.44 -7.69 -41.82
CA LYS A 178 12.37 -6.98 -42.56
C LYS A 178 12.03 -5.59 -42.00
N ILE A 179 12.47 -5.28 -40.79
CA ILE A 179 12.08 -4.08 -40.03
C ILE A 179 13.01 -2.89 -40.36
N LEU A 180 14.20 -3.19 -40.89
CA LEU A 180 15.34 -2.28 -41.02
C LEU A 180 15.13 -1.01 -41.87
N PRO A 181 14.44 -1.04 -43.03
CA PRO A 181 14.30 0.15 -43.87
C PRO A 181 13.59 1.31 -43.16
N TYR A 182 12.65 0.99 -42.27
CA TYR A 182 11.92 1.98 -41.48
C TYR A 182 12.70 2.47 -40.26
N PHE A 183 13.47 1.58 -39.62
CA PHE A 183 14.25 1.90 -38.41
C PHE A 183 15.34 2.94 -38.68
N PHE A 184 16.04 2.83 -39.83
CA PHE A 184 17.16 3.71 -40.18
C PHE A 184 16.76 5.02 -40.87
N HIS A 185 15.51 5.19 -41.28
CA HIS A 185 15.05 6.43 -41.91
C HIS A 185 14.59 7.49 -40.90
N PHE A 186 14.21 7.08 -39.68
CA PHE A 186 13.46 7.96 -38.79
C PHE A 186 14.30 8.89 -37.88
N HIS A 187 15.55 8.55 -37.54
CA HIS A 187 16.51 9.45 -36.88
C HIS A 187 17.95 8.98 -37.11
N GLY A 188 18.92 9.91 -37.03
CA GLY A 188 20.36 9.62 -37.13
C GLY A 188 20.86 8.75 -35.98
N LEU A 189 20.80 7.44 -36.16
CA LEU A 189 21.13 6.43 -35.14
C LEU A 189 22.63 6.32 -34.81
N HIS A 190 23.52 6.86 -35.65
CA HIS A 190 24.97 6.68 -35.50
C HIS A 190 25.52 7.21 -34.16
N ASP A 191 24.94 8.29 -33.63
CA ASP A 191 25.41 8.96 -32.40
C ASP A 191 24.73 8.44 -31.11
N GLN A 192 23.77 7.51 -31.22
CA GLN A 192 22.91 7.10 -30.10
C GLN A 192 22.94 5.60 -29.77
N CYS A 193 23.63 4.78 -30.56
CA CYS A 193 23.68 3.33 -30.35
C CYS A 193 24.99 2.89 -29.70
N VAL A 194 25.00 2.66 -28.37
CA VAL A 194 26.09 1.89 -27.76
C VAL A 194 25.95 0.41 -28.13
N SER A 195 26.98 -0.13 -28.78
CA SER A 195 27.06 -1.56 -29.11
C SER A 195 27.23 -2.38 -27.83
N LEU A 196 26.37 -3.38 -27.63
CA LEU A 196 26.48 -4.28 -26.48
C LEU A 196 27.82 -5.03 -26.50
N PRO A 197 28.59 -5.07 -25.40
CA PRO A 197 29.85 -5.80 -25.35
C PRO A 197 29.61 -7.31 -25.52
N ILE A 198 30.45 -7.96 -26.32
CA ILE A 198 30.48 -9.41 -26.46
C ILE A 198 31.73 -9.91 -25.76
N ASP A 199 31.57 -10.80 -24.78
CA ASP A 199 32.68 -11.61 -24.30
C ASP A 199 33.09 -12.60 -25.40
N LYS A 200 34.31 -12.42 -25.94
CA LYS A 200 34.81 -13.17 -27.11
C LYS A 200 34.88 -14.68 -26.86
N ASP A 201 34.91 -15.10 -25.59
CA ASP A 201 35.08 -16.50 -25.20
C ASP A 201 33.74 -17.26 -25.10
N ASN A 202 32.59 -16.57 -25.19
CA ASN A 202 31.25 -17.16 -25.03
C ASN A 202 30.55 -17.45 -26.38
N LEU A 203 30.86 -18.61 -26.96
CA LEU A 203 30.33 -19.11 -28.23
C LEU A 203 28.80 -19.39 -28.28
N ILE A 204 28.01 -19.10 -27.23
CA ILE A 204 26.63 -19.59 -27.11
C ILE A 204 25.58 -18.52 -26.70
N ASN A 205 25.75 -17.28 -27.17
CA ASN A 205 24.70 -16.25 -27.11
C ASN A 205 24.03 -16.05 -28.47
N THR A 206 22.71 -15.85 -28.49
CA THR A 206 22.03 -15.33 -29.69
C THR A 206 22.16 -13.81 -29.68
N ILE A 207 22.94 -13.29 -30.61
CA ILE A 207 23.23 -11.87 -30.74
C ILE A 207 22.50 -11.38 -31.98
N ILE A 208 21.67 -10.35 -31.80
CA ILE A 208 20.97 -9.63 -32.86
C ILE A 208 21.72 -8.32 -33.05
N TYR A 209 22.30 -8.14 -34.23
CA TYR A 209 23.14 -6.98 -34.52
C TYR A 209 22.84 -6.39 -35.89
N VAL A 210 23.11 -5.09 -36.00
CA VAL A 210 23.15 -4.38 -37.28
C VAL A 210 24.59 -4.33 -37.75
N GLU A 211 24.83 -4.66 -39.01
CA GLU A 211 26.12 -4.55 -39.68
C GLU A 211 26.05 -3.46 -40.76
N ASN A 212 27.01 -2.54 -40.79
CA ASN A 212 27.14 -1.55 -41.86
C ASN A 212 27.61 -2.25 -43.15
N LYS A 213 26.94 -2.03 -44.28
CA LYS A 213 27.28 -2.65 -45.59
C LYS A 213 28.57 -2.09 -46.20
N ILE A 214 28.99 -0.90 -45.78
CA ILE A 214 30.15 -0.18 -46.29
C ILE A 214 31.34 -0.39 -45.34
N THR A 215 31.15 -0.15 -44.03
CA THR A 215 32.24 -0.24 -43.03
C THR A 215 32.37 -1.61 -42.36
N PHE A 216 31.41 -2.52 -42.55
CA PHE A 216 31.29 -3.82 -41.85
C PHE A 216 31.21 -3.74 -40.31
N GLU A 217 31.08 -2.54 -39.74
CA GLU A 217 30.94 -2.28 -38.32
C GLU A 217 29.66 -2.91 -37.76
N LYS A 218 29.74 -3.50 -36.55
CA LYS A 218 28.65 -4.25 -35.92
C LYS A 218 28.17 -3.59 -34.64
N ILE A 219 26.90 -3.18 -34.65
CA ILE A 219 26.18 -2.63 -33.49
C ILE A 219 25.25 -3.72 -32.95
N ASN A 220 25.59 -4.28 -31.79
CA ASN A 220 24.77 -5.28 -31.13
C ASN A 220 23.54 -4.62 -30.48
N LEU A 221 22.35 -5.04 -30.88
CA LEU A 221 21.07 -4.49 -30.44
C LEU A 221 20.48 -5.26 -29.25
N MET A 222 20.60 -6.59 -29.29
CA MET A 222 20.05 -7.49 -28.27
C MET A 222 20.95 -8.72 -28.12
N ILE A 223 21.21 -9.14 -26.88
CA ILE A 223 21.92 -10.38 -26.56
C ILE A 223 21.00 -11.26 -25.72
N ILE A 224 20.86 -12.53 -26.10
CA ILE A 224 20.10 -13.54 -25.39
C ILE A 224 21.07 -14.60 -24.86
N SER A 225 21.16 -14.70 -23.54
CA SER A 225 21.87 -15.76 -22.81
C SER A 225 21.02 -17.03 -22.73
N LYS A 226 21.68 -18.17 -22.61
CA LYS A 226 21.04 -19.46 -22.28
C LYS A 226 20.33 -19.44 -20.92
N GLU A 227 20.80 -18.64 -19.96
CA GLU A 227 20.25 -18.55 -18.60
C GLU A 227 18.93 -17.74 -18.51
N LYS A 228 18.17 -17.59 -19.61
CA LYS A 228 17.01 -16.67 -19.73
C LYS A 228 17.36 -15.26 -19.25
N GLN A 229 18.43 -14.70 -19.81
CA GLN A 229 18.82 -13.31 -19.62
C GLN A 229 18.80 -12.59 -20.96
N ILE A 230 18.18 -11.42 -21.01
CA ILE A 230 18.12 -10.59 -22.22
C ILE A 230 18.72 -9.22 -21.92
N TYR A 231 19.72 -8.84 -22.70
CA TYR A 231 20.34 -7.52 -22.70
C TYR A 231 19.80 -6.75 -23.91
N LEU A 232 19.38 -5.51 -23.70
CA LEU A 232 18.65 -4.73 -24.71
C LEU A 232 19.21 -3.29 -24.79
N SER A 233 19.69 -2.91 -25.97
CA SER A 233 20.37 -1.62 -26.22
C SER A 233 19.39 -0.43 -26.29
N GLU A 234 19.86 0.78 -25.93
CA GLU A 234 19.01 1.97 -25.77
C GLU A 234 18.28 2.40 -27.04
N CYS A 235 18.91 2.20 -28.20
CA CYS A 235 18.36 2.60 -29.49
C CYS A 235 17.04 1.88 -29.85
N LEU A 236 16.78 0.69 -29.30
CA LEU A 236 15.54 -0.06 -29.56
C LEU A 236 14.32 0.57 -28.88
N TYR A 237 14.48 1.27 -27.75
CA TYR A 237 13.35 1.80 -26.98
C TYR A 237 12.60 2.92 -27.68
N HIS A 238 13.24 3.61 -28.63
CA HIS A 238 12.70 4.79 -29.26
C HIS A 238 11.65 4.48 -30.34
N HIS A 239 11.75 3.31 -30.98
CA HIS A 239 10.92 2.89 -32.12
C HIS A 239 9.68 2.09 -31.69
N TRP A 240 8.63 2.07 -32.52
CA TRP A 240 7.32 1.51 -32.16
C TRP A 240 7.30 -0.01 -31.96
N PHE A 241 8.16 -0.78 -32.67
CA PHE A 241 8.19 -2.24 -32.57
C PHE A 241 8.61 -2.76 -31.19
N ILE A 242 9.15 -1.89 -30.31
CA ILE A 242 9.52 -2.26 -28.95
C ILE A 242 8.33 -2.88 -28.19
N TRP A 243 7.09 -2.53 -28.55
CA TRP A 243 5.88 -3.06 -27.94
C TRP A 243 5.68 -4.56 -28.23
N PRO A 244 5.55 -5.02 -29.50
CA PRO A 244 5.61 -6.45 -29.83
C PRO A 244 6.86 -7.16 -29.27
N LEU A 245 8.05 -6.56 -29.40
CA LEU A 245 9.30 -7.17 -28.91
C LEU A 245 9.28 -7.40 -27.40
N MET A 246 8.82 -6.43 -26.61
CA MET A 246 8.71 -6.58 -25.16
C MET A 246 7.66 -7.62 -24.76
N MET A 247 6.56 -7.76 -25.50
CA MET A 247 5.57 -8.84 -25.26
C MET A 247 6.23 -10.22 -25.41
N ASP A 248 6.99 -10.43 -26.49
CA ASP A 248 7.69 -11.69 -26.73
C ASP A 248 8.84 -11.93 -25.72
N ILE A 249 9.59 -10.89 -25.36
CA ILE A 249 10.61 -10.94 -24.28
C ILE A 249 9.97 -11.38 -22.96
N PHE A 250 8.87 -10.74 -22.56
CA PHE A 250 8.19 -11.05 -21.30
C PHE A 250 7.64 -12.47 -21.31
N ARG A 251 7.01 -12.88 -22.41
CA ARG A 251 6.51 -14.24 -22.61
C ARG A 251 7.61 -15.29 -22.51
N TYR A 252 8.75 -15.06 -23.18
CA TYR A 252 9.92 -15.94 -23.16
C TYR A 252 10.55 -16.05 -21.77
N LEU A 253 10.87 -14.91 -21.15
CA LEU A 253 11.54 -14.86 -19.85
C LEU A 253 10.67 -15.45 -18.73
N THR A 254 9.35 -15.24 -18.78
CA THR A 254 8.42 -15.73 -17.75
C THR A 254 7.78 -17.07 -18.07
N SER A 255 8.20 -17.75 -19.14
CA SER A 255 7.70 -19.08 -19.52
C SER A 255 6.17 -19.13 -19.68
N ASN A 256 5.61 -18.11 -20.34
CA ASN A 256 4.16 -17.87 -20.52
C ASN A 256 3.35 -17.49 -19.25
N VAL A 257 3.95 -17.21 -18.08
CA VAL A 257 3.19 -16.73 -16.88
C VAL A 257 2.37 -15.46 -17.18
N TYR A 258 2.80 -14.64 -18.15
CA TYR A 258 2.07 -13.46 -18.62
C TYR A 258 1.37 -13.62 -19.99
N ASP A 259 1.12 -14.84 -20.48
CA ASP A 259 0.33 -15.08 -21.71
C ASP A 259 -1.20 -15.01 -21.45
N TYR A 260 -1.66 -13.93 -20.81
CA TYR A 260 -3.04 -13.78 -20.32
C TYR A 260 -4.14 -13.89 -21.39
N TYR A 261 -3.83 -13.52 -22.63
CA TYR A 261 -4.82 -13.35 -23.71
C TYR A 261 -4.55 -14.21 -24.95
N GLY A 262 -3.40 -14.90 -25.03
CA GLY A 262 -2.98 -15.62 -26.22
C GLY A 262 -2.89 -14.74 -27.48
N LEU A 263 -2.99 -15.37 -28.66
CA LEU A 263 -2.92 -14.70 -29.96
C LEU A 263 -4.27 -14.23 -30.53
N ASN A 264 -5.39 -14.65 -29.95
CA ASN A 264 -6.72 -14.31 -30.46
C ASN A 264 -7.10 -12.88 -30.06
N ARG A 265 -7.72 -12.13 -30.98
CA ARG A 265 -8.23 -10.78 -30.75
C ARG A 265 -9.61 -10.62 -31.35
N TYR A 266 -10.58 -10.26 -30.52
CA TYR A 266 -11.94 -9.99 -30.96
C TYR A 266 -12.07 -8.52 -31.34
N ILE A 267 -12.53 -8.24 -32.55
CA ILE A 267 -12.64 -6.87 -33.07
C ILE A 267 -14.05 -6.57 -33.55
N GLN A 268 -14.60 -5.47 -33.06
CA GLN A 268 -15.90 -4.94 -33.43
C GLN A 268 -15.72 -3.46 -33.80
N ILE A 269 -16.29 -3.05 -34.94
CA ILE A 269 -16.27 -1.66 -35.40
C ILE A 269 -17.70 -1.19 -35.53
N ASP A 270 -18.08 -0.32 -34.61
CA ASP A 270 -19.41 0.28 -34.52
C ASP A 270 -19.38 1.66 -35.18
N ILE A 271 -20.30 1.87 -36.11
CA ILE A 271 -20.54 3.13 -36.82
C ILE A 271 -21.84 3.71 -36.28
N ASP A 272 -21.73 4.71 -35.40
CA ASP A 272 -22.86 5.46 -34.85
C ASP A 272 -23.41 6.46 -35.88
N ASP A 273 -24.48 7.16 -35.53
CA ASP A 273 -25.09 8.24 -36.30
C ASP A 273 -25.67 7.84 -37.68
N ILE A 274 -26.04 6.57 -37.89
CA ILE A 274 -26.63 6.14 -39.16
C ILE A 274 -28.00 6.80 -39.36
N PHE A 275 -28.18 7.36 -40.56
CA PHE A 275 -29.23 8.30 -40.98
C PHE A 275 -29.14 9.73 -40.41
N LEU A 276 -28.15 10.11 -39.58
CA LEU A 276 -28.01 11.50 -39.12
C LEU A 276 -27.21 12.37 -40.09
N GLY A 277 -27.58 13.65 -40.18
CA GLY A 277 -26.83 14.69 -40.87
C GLY A 277 -27.71 15.91 -41.15
N SER A 278 -27.24 17.11 -40.83
CA SER A 278 -27.96 18.38 -41.06
C SER A 278 -27.59 19.09 -42.37
N LYS A 279 -26.67 18.49 -43.15
CA LYS A 279 -26.21 18.93 -44.47
C LYS A 279 -26.00 17.70 -45.34
N SER A 280 -26.22 17.82 -46.66
CA SER A 280 -26.06 16.75 -47.66
C SER A 280 -24.61 16.28 -47.92
N GLN A 281 -23.66 16.71 -47.08
CA GLN A 281 -22.28 16.24 -47.08
C GLN A 281 -21.97 15.37 -45.87
N ASP A 282 -22.85 15.34 -44.87
CA ASP A 282 -22.62 14.67 -43.58
C ASP A 282 -23.30 13.28 -43.52
N ARG A 283 -23.96 12.85 -44.62
CA ARG A 283 -24.64 11.55 -44.78
C ARG A 283 -23.89 10.64 -45.76
N LEU A 284 -24.17 9.34 -45.72
CA LEU A 284 -23.54 8.34 -46.60
C LEU A 284 -24.22 8.30 -47.97
N LYS A 285 -23.43 8.47 -49.03
CA LYS A 285 -23.91 8.39 -50.42
C LYS A 285 -23.81 6.98 -50.97
N SER A 286 -24.47 6.71 -52.10
CA SER A 286 -24.45 5.40 -52.77
C SER A 286 -23.03 4.84 -52.98
N ASP A 287 -22.08 5.69 -53.39
CA ASP A 287 -20.69 5.27 -53.61
C ASP A 287 -19.93 5.01 -52.29
N ASP A 288 -20.30 5.68 -51.20
CA ASP A 288 -19.69 5.49 -49.88
C ASP A 288 -20.12 4.14 -49.29
N ILE A 289 -21.37 3.75 -49.51
CA ILE A 289 -21.91 2.44 -49.13
C ILE A 289 -21.23 1.32 -49.94
N GLN A 290 -21.02 1.52 -51.24
CA GLN A 290 -20.21 0.59 -52.04
C GLN A 290 -18.77 0.50 -51.52
N ALA A 291 -18.14 1.63 -51.14
CA ALA A 291 -16.80 1.65 -50.58
C ALA A 291 -16.72 0.94 -49.21
N LEU A 292 -17.74 1.10 -48.36
CA LEU A 292 -17.89 0.41 -47.08
C LEU A 292 -18.05 -1.12 -47.24
N ILE A 293 -18.78 -1.57 -48.27
CA ILE A 293 -18.87 -2.98 -48.61
C ILE A 293 -17.53 -3.51 -49.12
N ARG A 294 -16.81 -2.74 -49.97
CA ARG A 294 -15.47 -3.12 -50.47
C ARG A 294 -14.43 -3.21 -49.34
N SER A 295 -14.43 -2.27 -48.38
CA SER A 295 -13.53 -2.32 -47.22
C SER A 295 -13.88 -3.49 -46.30
N GLN A 296 -15.16 -3.80 -46.10
CA GLN A 296 -15.61 -4.97 -45.35
C GLN A 296 -15.08 -6.28 -45.98
N LEU A 297 -15.24 -6.46 -47.29
CA LEU A 297 -14.69 -7.61 -48.02
C LEU A 297 -13.16 -7.70 -47.93
N PHE A 298 -12.46 -6.56 -47.97
CA PHE A 298 -11.01 -6.53 -47.76
C PHE A 298 -10.62 -7.00 -46.35
N ILE A 299 -11.33 -6.52 -45.32
CA ILE A 299 -11.09 -6.88 -43.91
C ILE A 299 -11.40 -8.37 -43.65
N GLN A 300 -12.40 -8.95 -44.33
CA GLN A 300 -12.75 -10.37 -44.22
C GLN A 300 -11.60 -11.34 -44.61
N ASN A 301 -10.62 -10.90 -45.40
CA ASN A 301 -9.40 -11.67 -45.68
C ASN A 301 -8.51 -11.89 -44.44
N TYR A 302 -8.71 -11.09 -43.38
CA TYR A 302 -7.91 -11.11 -42.14
C TYR A 302 -8.74 -11.41 -40.89
N VAL A 303 -10.06 -11.19 -40.95
CA VAL A 303 -10.99 -11.30 -39.82
C VAL A 303 -12.18 -12.17 -40.25
N SER A 304 -12.32 -13.35 -39.65
CA SER A 304 -13.45 -14.24 -39.92
C SER A 304 -14.79 -13.55 -39.67
N ASN A 305 -15.72 -13.75 -40.62
CA ASN A 305 -17.11 -13.28 -40.59
C ASN A 305 -17.31 -11.78 -40.28
N PHE A 306 -16.30 -10.94 -40.57
CA PHE A 306 -16.35 -9.52 -40.23
C PHE A 306 -17.49 -8.79 -40.94
N ARG A 307 -18.35 -8.13 -40.13
CA ARG A 307 -19.33 -7.15 -40.59
C ARG A 307 -19.19 -5.86 -39.77
N TYR A 308 -19.32 -4.72 -40.44
CA TYR A 308 -19.52 -3.44 -39.76
C TYR A 308 -20.85 -3.44 -39.01
N ARG A 309 -20.88 -2.76 -37.87
CA ARG A 309 -22.08 -2.64 -37.04
C ARG A 309 -22.62 -1.21 -37.13
N LEU A 310 -23.91 -1.06 -37.40
CA LEU A 310 -24.56 0.18 -37.77
C LEU A 310 -25.55 0.63 -36.68
N GLY A 311 -25.18 1.70 -35.97
CA GLY A 311 -25.99 2.33 -34.92
C GLY A 311 -26.91 3.38 -35.54
N PHE A 312 -28.20 3.09 -35.60
CA PHE A 312 -29.17 3.90 -36.35
C PHE A 312 -30.18 4.62 -35.47
N SER A 313 -30.62 5.78 -35.95
CA SER A 313 -31.77 6.53 -35.43
C SER A 313 -32.77 6.75 -36.55
N GLY A 314 -33.76 5.86 -36.63
CA GLY A 314 -34.67 5.75 -37.78
C GLY A 314 -35.56 6.97 -38.03
N TYR A 315 -35.65 7.93 -37.10
CA TYR A 315 -36.37 9.19 -37.31
C TYR A 315 -35.83 9.99 -38.49
N TYR A 316 -34.53 9.87 -38.78
CA TYR A 316 -33.84 10.65 -39.80
C TYR A 316 -33.69 9.95 -41.16
N TYR A 317 -34.30 8.77 -41.31
CA TYR A 317 -34.33 8.04 -42.59
C TYR A 317 -35.20 8.78 -43.62
N ASP A 318 -34.69 8.92 -44.84
CA ASP A 318 -35.37 9.58 -45.98
C ASP A 318 -35.69 11.08 -45.74
N LEU A 319 -34.98 11.73 -44.80
CA LEU A 319 -35.09 13.17 -44.48
C LEU A 319 -33.92 14.02 -45.03
N GLY A 320 -33.07 13.45 -45.89
CA GLY A 320 -32.00 14.18 -46.58
C GLY A 320 -32.45 14.79 -47.92
N ASN A 321 -31.49 15.19 -48.75
CA ASN A 321 -31.77 15.52 -50.16
C ASN A 321 -31.89 14.23 -51.02
N ASP A 322 -32.16 14.35 -52.33
CA ASP A 322 -32.32 13.18 -53.20
C ASP A 322 -31.09 12.25 -53.26
N GLU A 323 -29.87 12.80 -53.15
CA GLU A 323 -28.62 12.03 -53.16
C GLU A 323 -28.42 11.29 -51.83
N ASP A 324 -28.67 11.98 -50.71
CA ASP A 324 -28.67 11.40 -49.36
C ASP A 324 -29.69 10.26 -49.24
N ASN A 325 -30.91 10.49 -49.74
CA ASN A 325 -32.03 9.56 -49.67
C ASN A 325 -31.80 8.34 -50.57
N GLN A 326 -31.13 8.49 -51.72
CA GLN A 326 -30.64 7.35 -52.50
C GLN A 326 -29.62 6.52 -51.71
N GLY A 327 -28.73 7.17 -50.97
CA GLY A 327 -27.81 6.51 -50.03
C GLY A 327 -28.54 5.72 -48.95
N ASP A 328 -29.42 6.38 -48.18
CA ASP A 328 -30.28 5.75 -47.17
C ASP A 328 -31.00 4.49 -47.70
N ARG A 329 -31.67 4.61 -48.86
CA ARG A 329 -32.41 3.52 -49.51
C ARG A 329 -31.49 2.40 -49.96
N LEU A 330 -30.29 2.70 -50.46
CA LEU A 330 -29.29 1.68 -50.79
C LEU A 330 -28.78 0.96 -49.53
N LEU A 331 -28.59 1.68 -48.41
CA LEU A 331 -28.17 1.09 -47.14
C LEU A 331 -29.22 0.11 -46.59
N ILE A 332 -30.51 0.46 -46.69
CA ILE A 332 -31.63 -0.45 -46.37
C ILE A 332 -31.68 -1.64 -47.35
N LYS A 333 -31.46 -1.43 -48.65
CA LYS A 333 -31.42 -2.50 -49.65
C LYS A 333 -30.28 -3.50 -49.37
N GLU A 334 -29.14 -3.02 -48.90
CA GLU A 334 -27.94 -3.81 -48.62
C GLU A 334 -27.83 -4.25 -47.14
N LYS A 335 -28.90 -4.07 -46.35
CA LYS A 335 -28.95 -4.26 -44.88
C LYS A 335 -28.31 -5.56 -44.37
N ASP A 336 -28.46 -6.66 -45.11
CA ASP A 336 -28.05 -8.02 -44.69
C ASP A 336 -26.52 -8.18 -44.66
N LYS A 337 -25.78 -7.29 -45.35
CA LYS A 337 -24.32 -7.22 -45.31
C LYS A 337 -23.80 -6.65 -43.99
N PHE A 338 -24.65 -6.07 -43.16
CA PHE A 338 -24.29 -5.39 -41.92
C PHE A 338 -24.94 -6.07 -40.70
N ILE A 339 -24.51 -5.66 -39.50
CA ILE A 339 -25.23 -5.89 -38.24
C ILE A 339 -25.77 -4.53 -37.81
N TRP A 340 -27.01 -4.45 -37.34
CA TRP A 340 -27.61 -3.19 -36.89
C TRP A 340 -27.72 -3.19 -35.36
N PHE A 341 -27.59 -2.05 -34.71
CA PHE A 341 -27.83 -1.92 -33.26
C PHE A 341 -28.57 -0.63 -32.94
N HIS A 342 -29.20 -0.61 -31.77
CA HIS A 342 -30.06 0.50 -31.38
C HIS A 342 -29.26 1.74 -30.97
N HIS A 343 -29.58 2.89 -31.56
CA HIS A 343 -28.98 4.18 -31.22
C HIS A 343 -30.03 5.28 -30.91
N THR A 344 -31.15 4.89 -30.29
CA THR A 344 -32.35 5.74 -29.99
C THR A 344 -33.05 6.31 -31.22
N TRP A 345 -34.30 6.75 -31.06
CA TRP A 345 -35.12 7.20 -32.19
C TRP A 345 -34.68 8.55 -32.76
N LYS A 346 -34.42 9.56 -31.91
CA LYS A 346 -34.08 10.93 -32.31
C LYS A 346 -32.68 11.34 -31.88
N HIS A 347 -31.80 10.39 -31.57
CA HIS A 347 -30.44 10.65 -31.08
C HIS A 347 -30.45 11.57 -29.84
N GLU A 348 -31.43 11.36 -28.95
CA GLU A 348 -31.63 12.22 -27.78
C GLU A 348 -30.65 11.93 -26.63
N LYS A 349 -30.29 12.98 -25.88
CA LYS A 349 -29.41 12.86 -24.71
C LYS A 349 -30.15 12.22 -23.53
N LEU A 350 -29.85 10.96 -23.23
CA LEU A 350 -30.51 10.13 -22.21
C LEU A 350 -30.25 10.57 -20.76
N THR A 351 -29.40 11.59 -20.57
CA THR A 351 -29.26 12.35 -19.33
C THR A 351 -30.49 13.22 -19.08
N ASN A 352 -30.99 13.92 -20.09
CA ASN A 352 -32.02 14.95 -19.92
C ASN A 352 -33.45 14.37 -19.92
N VAL A 353 -33.59 13.06 -20.11
CA VAL A 353 -34.89 12.38 -20.17
C VAL A 353 -35.33 12.00 -18.75
N TYR A 354 -36.07 12.91 -18.11
CA TYR A 354 -36.66 12.70 -16.79
C TYR A 354 -37.89 11.79 -16.81
N ASP A 355 -38.57 11.67 -17.96
CA ASP A 355 -39.76 10.84 -18.13
C ASP A 355 -39.43 9.45 -18.68
N LYS A 356 -39.82 8.42 -17.90
CA LYS A 356 -39.72 7.01 -18.29
C LYS A 356 -40.53 6.69 -19.54
N ILE A 357 -41.70 7.30 -19.72
CA ILE A 357 -42.62 7.00 -20.81
C ILE A 357 -42.01 7.44 -22.14
N SER A 358 -41.47 8.67 -22.20
CA SER A 358 -40.72 9.18 -23.36
C SER A 358 -39.56 8.27 -23.78
N LEU A 359 -38.74 7.81 -22.84
CA LEU A 359 -37.61 6.91 -23.15
C LEU A 359 -38.07 5.52 -23.64
N ILE A 360 -39.11 4.95 -23.03
CA ILE A 360 -39.72 3.68 -23.52
C ILE A 360 -40.29 3.87 -24.92
N SER A 361 -41.01 4.97 -25.17
CA SER A 361 -41.64 5.30 -26.45
C SER A 361 -40.60 5.48 -27.56
N SER A 362 -39.58 6.30 -27.34
CA SER A 362 -38.44 6.45 -28.27
C SER A 362 -37.74 5.12 -28.54
N THR A 363 -37.46 4.33 -27.48
CA THR A 363 -36.77 3.05 -27.64
C THR A 363 -37.59 2.09 -28.52
N LYS A 364 -38.91 2.04 -28.33
CA LYS A 364 -39.83 1.25 -29.17
C LYS A 364 -39.91 1.74 -30.61
N MET A 365 -40.10 3.04 -30.87
CA MET A 365 -40.18 3.59 -32.23
C MET A 365 -38.99 3.19 -33.12
N ASN A 366 -37.78 3.14 -32.54
CA ASN A 366 -36.59 2.72 -33.27
C ASN A 366 -36.52 1.20 -33.51
N ILE A 367 -37.11 0.38 -32.62
CA ILE A 367 -37.27 -1.07 -32.81
C ILE A 367 -38.35 -1.33 -33.88
N ASP A 368 -39.47 -0.62 -33.84
CA ASP A 368 -40.56 -0.71 -34.81
C ASP A 368 -40.07 -0.34 -36.22
N PHE A 369 -39.16 0.64 -36.33
CA PHE A 369 -38.46 0.96 -37.57
C PHE A 369 -37.61 -0.22 -38.07
N ALA A 370 -36.82 -0.84 -37.20
CA ALA A 370 -36.01 -2.01 -37.57
C ALA A 370 -36.89 -3.20 -38.03
N GLN A 371 -38.05 -3.40 -37.40
CA GLN A 371 -39.03 -4.41 -37.81
C GLN A 371 -39.65 -4.07 -39.17
N LYS A 372 -40.09 -2.82 -39.37
CA LYS A 372 -40.68 -2.33 -40.64
C LYS A 372 -39.77 -2.58 -41.85
N TYR A 373 -38.47 -2.34 -41.72
CA TYR A 373 -37.49 -2.57 -42.78
C TYR A 373 -36.82 -3.96 -42.71
N ASN A 374 -37.20 -4.80 -41.73
CA ASN A 374 -36.64 -6.12 -41.44
C ASN A 374 -35.09 -6.09 -41.38
N LEU A 375 -34.54 -5.22 -40.53
CA LEU A 375 -33.10 -5.04 -40.35
C LEU A 375 -32.49 -6.20 -39.51
N PRO A 376 -31.26 -6.66 -39.82
CA PRO A 376 -30.49 -7.58 -38.97
C PRO A 376 -30.02 -6.93 -37.64
N LEU A 377 -30.98 -6.63 -36.76
CA LEU A 377 -30.77 -6.01 -35.46
C LEU A 377 -30.12 -7.01 -34.47
N ASP A 378 -29.05 -6.62 -33.77
CA ASP A 378 -28.61 -7.29 -32.55
C ASP A 378 -29.62 -6.98 -31.43
N PRO A 379 -30.43 -7.96 -30.99
CA PRO A 379 -31.50 -7.69 -30.02
C PRO A 379 -30.95 -7.45 -28.60
N ASN A 380 -29.66 -7.69 -28.36
CA ASN A 380 -29.03 -7.55 -27.05
C ASN A 380 -28.24 -6.24 -26.88
N TYR A 381 -27.95 -5.51 -27.98
CA TYR A 381 -27.00 -4.39 -27.96
C TYR A 381 -27.62 -3.04 -28.31
N ALA A 382 -27.42 -2.08 -27.41
CA ALA A 382 -27.80 -0.67 -27.60
C ALA A 382 -26.70 0.27 -27.15
N VAL A 383 -26.50 1.36 -27.88
CA VAL A 383 -25.51 2.40 -27.57
C VAL A 383 -26.24 3.71 -27.35
N ALA A 384 -25.97 4.37 -26.22
CA ALA A 384 -26.58 5.67 -25.93
C ALA A 384 -25.92 6.78 -26.76
N PRO A 385 -26.70 7.70 -27.38
CA PRO A 385 -26.18 8.92 -27.99
C PRO A 385 -25.23 9.67 -27.05
N HIS A 386 -24.06 10.05 -27.58
CA HIS A 386 -22.98 10.69 -26.81
C HIS A 386 -22.54 9.93 -25.53
N HIS A 387 -22.87 8.64 -25.39
CA HIS A 387 -22.74 7.82 -24.17
C HIS A 387 -23.48 8.37 -22.93
N THR A 388 -24.49 9.21 -23.14
CA THR A 388 -25.27 9.82 -22.06
C THR A 388 -26.02 8.78 -21.23
N GLY A 389 -26.01 8.94 -19.90
CA GLY A 389 -26.71 8.07 -18.95
C GLY A 389 -26.08 6.69 -18.70
N ILE A 390 -25.11 6.25 -19.53
CA ILE A 390 -24.35 5.02 -19.28
C ILE A 390 -23.31 5.26 -18.19
N TYR A 391 -22.46 6.27 -18.37
CA TYR A 391 -21.54 6.76 -17.34
C TYR A 391 -21.35 8.28 -17.45
N PRO A 392 -21.64 9.08 -16.40
CA PRO A 392 -22.20 8.68 -15.10
C PRO A 392 -23.56 7.98 -15.20
N ILE A 393 -23.78 6.99 -14.33
CA ILE A 393 -24.93 6.08 -14.39
C ILE A 393 -26.24 6.85 -14.14
N ASN A 394 -27.19 6.75 -15.07
CA ASN A 394 -28.60 7.09 -14.86
C ASN A 394 -29.40 5.80 -14.60
N PRO A 395 -29.78 5.46 -13.35
CA PRO A 395 -30.40 4.16 -13.05
C PRO A 395 -31.72 3.89 -13.78
N ILE A 396 -32.43 4.92 -14.24
CA ILE A 396 -33.67 4.81 -15.01
C ILE A 396 -33.41 4.21 -16.39
N LEU A 397 -32.29 4.58 -17.03
CA LEU A 397 -31.89 4.05 -18.34
C LEU A 397 -31.68 2.54 -18.27
N TYR A 398 -31.00 2.07 -17.22
CA TYR A 398 -30.73 0.66 -16.98
C TYR A 398 -32.02 -0.13 -16.67
N ASP A 399 -32.93 0.44 -15.87
CA ASP A 399 -34.25 -0.18 -15.63
C ASP A 399 -35.03 -0.38 -16.94
N ILE A 400 -35.04 0.61 -17.82
CA ILE A 400 -35.78 0.53 -19.09
C ILE A 400 -35.07 -0.41 -20.06
N TRP A 401 -33.78 -0.23 -20.30
CA TRP A 401 -33.05 -1.01 -21.30
C TRP A 401 -32.96 -2.50 -20.93
N HIS A 402 -32.63 -2.83 -19.68
CA HIS A 402 -32.50 -4.22 -19.28
C HIS A 402 -33.83 -4.86 -18.87
N HIS A 403 -34.60 -4.25 -17.96
CA HIS A 403 -35.80 -4.91 -17.41
C HIS A 403 -37.09 -4.72 -18.23
N ILE A 404 -37.16 -3.74 -19.14
CA ILE A 404 -38.37 -3.48 -19.96
C ILE A 404 -38.15 -3.83 -21.44
N ILE A 405 -36.97 -3.50 -21.99
CA ILE A 405 -36.66 -3.68 -23.43
C ILE A 405 -35.82 -4.94 -23.69
N ASN A 406 -35.19 -5.51 -22.65
CA ASN A 406 -34.38 -6.73 -22.70
C ASN A 406 -33.05 -6.61 -23.49
N PHE A 407 -32.45 -5.41 -23.54
CA PHE A 407 -31.04 -5.25 -23.88
C PHE A 407 -30.15 -5.82 -22.75
N ASN A 408 -29.10 -6.54 -23.13
CA ASN A 408 -28.18 -7.19 -22.19
C ASN A 408 -26.78 -6.56 -22.21
N VAL A 409 -26.44 -5.83 -23.29
CA VAL A 409 -25.16 -5.16 -23.45
C VAL A 409 -25.34 -3.73 -23.92
N THR A 410 -24.48 -2.86 -23.43
CA THR A 410 -24.23 -1.51 -23.92
C THR A 410 -22.73 -1.23 -23.89
N SER A 411 -22.31 -0.07 -24.36
CA SER A 411 -20.90 0.33 -24.35
C SER A 411 -20.74 1.82 -24.06
N THR A 412 -19.64 2.16 -23.39
CA THR A 412 -19.29 3.56 -23.10
C THR A 412 -17.85 3.85 -23.44
N LEU A 413 -17.62 5.06 -23.95
CA LEU A 413 -16.30 5.68 -23.94
C LEU A 413 -15.96 6.11 -22.49
N ASN A 414 -14.68 6.38 -22.22
CA ASN A 414 -14.25 7.27 -21.14
C ASN A 414 -14.53 6.83 -19.67
N TYR A 415 -14.93 5.58 -19.41
CA TYR A 415 -15.00 5.03 -18.06
C TYR A 415 -13.69 4.33 -17.64
N PRO A 416 -13.24 4.45 -16.37
CA PRO A 416 -13.80 5.29 -15.30
C PRO A 416 -13.39 6.78 -15.35
N TYR A 417 -12.38 7.15 -16.14
CA TYR A 417 -11.94 8.54 -16.31
C TYR A 417 -11.77 8.91 -17.79
N HIS A 418 -12.14 10.14 -18.16
CA HIS A 418 -12.03 10.66 -19.53
C HIS A 418 -10.63 10.57 -20.11
N TYR A 419 -9.64 11.02 -19.34
CA TYR A 419 -8.24 11.13 -19.76
C TYR A 419 -7.45 9.80 -19.68
N MET A 420 -8.10 8.70 -19.32
CA MET A 420 -7.47 7.38 -19.22
C MET A 420 -7.10 6.84 -20.61
N SER A 421 -5.94 6.17 -20.73
CA SER A 421 -5.55 5.49 -21.96
C SER A 421 -6.62 4.44 -22.32
N PRO A 422 -6.93 4.20 -23.61
CA PRO A 422 -8.04 3.34 -23.99
C PRO A 422 -7.89 1.88 -23.51
N SER A 423 -6.67 1.33 -23.49
CA SER A 423 -6.37 0.02 -22.87
C SER A 423 -6.59 -0.05 -21.36
N ASN A 424 -6.60 1.10 -20.68
CA ASN A 424 -6.86 1.17 -19.25
C ASN A 424 -8.35 1.40 -18.93
N ARG A 425 -9.23 1.56 -19.94
CA ARG A 425 -10.69 1.68 -19.76
C ARG A 425 -11.30 0.33 -19.46
N ARG A 426 -12.34 0.33 -18.62
CA ARG A 426 -12.92 -0.90 -18.06
C ARG A 426 -14.37 -1.11 -18.43
N GLY A 427 -14.84 -2.34 -18.27
CA GLY A 427 -16.27 -2.62 -18.19
C GLY A 427 -16.82 -2.41 -16.79
N PHE A 428 -18.14 -2.55 -16.67
CA PHE A 428 -18.84 -2.88 -15.43
C PHE A 428 -20.21 -3.49 -15.76
N ILE A 429 -20.85 -4.11 -14.78
CA ILE A 429 -22.24 -4.57 -14.85
C ILE A 429 -23.05 -3.75 -13.85
N TYR A 430 -24.20 -3.24 -14.29
CA TYR A 430 -25.11 -2.48 -13.42
C TYR A 430 -26.56 -2.86 -13.69
N LYS A 431 -27.29 -3.27 -12.65
CA LYS A 431 -28.66 -3.83 -12.77
C LYS A 431 -28.79 -4.84 -13.91
N GLY A 432 -27.85 -5.79 -14.01
CA GLY A 432 -27.83 -6.84 -15.06
C GLY A 432 -27.32 -6.40 -16.44
N LEU A 433 -27.39 -5.12 -16.80
CA LEU A 433 -26.85 -4.62 -18.06
C LEU A 433 -25.31 -4.62 -18.03
N SER A 434 -24.71 -5.29 -19.01
CA SER A 434 -23.24 -5.32 -19.19
C SER A 434 -22.77 -4.10 -19.97
N VAL A 435 -21.84 -3.33 -19.42
CA VAL A 435 -21.25 -2.14 -20.05
C VAL A 435 -19.83 -2.45 -20.50
N LEU A 436 -19.58 -2.50 -21.81
CA LEU A 436 -18.25 -2.78 -22.35
C LEU A 436 -17.42 -1.50 -22.62
N PRO A 437 -16.09 -1.53 -22.43
CA PRO A 437 -15.22 -0.39 -22.70
C PRO A 437 -15.05 -0.17 -24.21
N ARG A 438 -15.61 0.94 -24.71
CA ARG A 438 -15.43 1.34 -26.11
C ARG A 438 -14.12 2.11 -26.31
N GLN A 439 -13.43 1.79 -27.39
CA GLN A 439 -12.12 2.28 -27.76
C GLN A 439 -12.26 3.45 -28.73
N SER A 440 -11.53 4.55 -28.49
CA SER A 440 -11.46 5.66 -29.45
C SER A 440 -10.45 5.35 -30.55
N CYS A 441 -10.90 5.36 -31.81
CA CYS A 441 -10.01 5.26 -32.98
C CYS A 441 -9.34 6.58 -33.37
N SER A 442 -9.55 7.67 -32.62
CA SER A 442 -9.16 9.05 -32.97
C SER A 442 -9.76 9.62 -34.26
N LEU A 443 -10.82 8.99 -34.79
CA LEU A 443 -11.75 9.62 -35.71
C LEU A 443 -12.88 10.25 -34.90
N TYR A 444 -13.03 11.56 -35.02
CA TYR A 444 -14.12 12.33 -34.40
C TYR A 444 -15.10 12.77 -35.50
N THR A 445 -16.28 13.25 -35.13
CA THR A 445 -17.27 13.84 -36.07
C THR A 445 -16.73 15.08 -36.81
N THR A 446 -15.70 15.73 -36.26
CA THR A 446 -14.95 16.82 -36.92
C THR A 446 -13.84 16.34 -37.86
N THR A 447 -13.47 15.05 -37.80
CA THR A 447 -12.35 14.46 -38.56
C THR A 447 -12.89 13.86 -39.86
N ARG A 448 -13.16 14.76 -40.82
CA ARG A 448 -13.84 14.46 -42.08
C ARG A 448 -12.91 13.95 -43.19
N ASN A 449 -11.72 14.55 -43.30
CA ASN A 449 -10.77 14.29 -44.39
C ASN A 449 -9.37 13.96 -43.84
N TYR A 450 -8.62 13.12 -44.56
CA TYR A 450 -7.23 12.73 -44.30
C TYR A 450 -6.27 13.93 -44.18
N THR A 451 -6.39 14.91 -45.08
CA THR A 451 -5.56 16.14 -45.06
C THR A 451 -5.82 17.00 -43.83
N ASN A 452 -7.05 17.00 -43.34
CA ASN A 452 -7.52 17.79 -42.20
C ASN A 452 -7.47 17.00 -40.88
N TYR A 453 -6.80 15.85 -40.84
CA TYR A 453 -6.63 15.07 -39.62
C TYR A 453 -5.95 15.92 -38.53
N PRO A 454 -6.39 15.88 -37.26
CA PRO A 454 -5.84 16.73 -36.20
C PRO A 454 -4.32 16.60 -36.07
N ASN A 455 -3.60 17.72 -36.30
CA ASN A 455 -2.14 17.82 -36.34
C ASN A 455 -1.48 17.08 -37.53
N GLY A 456 -2.18 16.96 -38.66
CA GLY A 456 -1.67 16.49 -39.94
C GLY A 456 -1.77 14.97 -40.16
N SER A 457 -1.88 14.58 -41.43
CA SER A 457 -2.00 13.19 -41.88
C SER A 457 -0.87 12.27 -41.40
N HIS A 458 0.37 12.77 -41.32
CA HIS A 458 1.51 12.03 -40.77
C HIS A 458 1.28 11.56 -39.32
N ARG A 459 0.48 12.29 -38.52
CA ARG A 459 0.12 11.85 -37.17
C ARG A 459 -0.85 10.67 -37.17
N LEU A 460 -1.74 10.58 -38.16
CA LEU A 460 -2.57 9.39 -38.34
C LEU A 460 -1.72 8.19 -38.71
N GLU A 461 -0.77 8.36 -39.64
CA GLU A 461 0.18 7.32 -40.02
C GLU A 461 0.95 6.77 -38.81
N GLN A 462 1.50 7.66 -37.98
CA GLN A 462 2.13 7.27 -36.70
C GLN A 462 1.14 6.58 -35.74
N TYR A 463 -0.14 6.93 -35.74
CA TYR A 463 -1.17 6.32 -34.90
C TYR A 463 -1.47 4.87 -35.29
N LEU A 464 -1.39 4.56 -36.59
CA LEU A 464 -1.60 3.24 -37.20
C LEU A 464 -0.34 2.37 -37.19
N MET A 465 0.82 2.93 -37.51
CA MET A 465 2.10 2.20 -37.60
C MET A 465 2.75 2.08 -36.22
N GLY A 466 2.25 1.15 -35.41
CA GLY A 466 2.80 0.87 -34.07
C GLY A 466 2.48 1.92 -32.99
N GLY A 467 1.75 2.98 -33.36
CA GLY A 467 1.21 3.95 -32.41
C GLY A 467 0.08 3.40 -31.56
N LYS A 468 -0.72 4.33 -31.01
CA LYS A 468 -1.72 4.02 -29.99
C LYS A 468 -2.83 3.10 -30.50
N LEU A 469 -3.26 3.20 -31.76
CA LEU A 469 -4.33 2.31 -32.27
C LEU A 469 -3.83 0.87 -32.45
N PHE A 470 -2.61 0.72 -32.95
CA PHE A 470 -1.91 -0.58 -33.02
C PHE A 470 -1.77 -1.20 -31.62
N ARG A 471 -1.29 -0.42 -30.64
CA ARG A 471 -1.08 -0.86 -29.26
C ARG A 471 -2.38 -1.25 -28.53
N ILE A 472 -3.51 -0.61 -28.82
CA ILE A 472 -4.83 -1.02 -28.28
C ILE A 472 -5.12 -2.48 -28.63
N ILE A 473 -4.92 -2.89 -29.88
CA ILE A 473 -5.18 -4.28 -30.30
C ILE A 473 -4.13 -5.25 -29.73
N LEU A 474 -2.86 -4.83 -29.57
CA LEU A 474 -1.85 -5.67 -28.90
C LEU A 474 -2.26 -5.98 -27.45
N THR A 475 -2.70 -4.94 -26.71
CA THR A 475 -2.89 -4.97 -25.25
C THR A 475 -4.28 -5.44 -24.80
N ASN A 476 -5.32 -5.33 -25.63
CA ASN A 476 -6.69 -5.71 -25.26
C ASN A 476 -7.15 -6.97 -26.03
N PRO A 477 -7.66 -8.02 -25.37
CA PRO A 477 -8.20 -9.21 -26.03
C PRO A 477 -9.48 -8.93 -26.84
N ILE A 478 -10.25 -7.92 -26.43
CA ILE A 478 -11.51 -7.48 -27.04
C ILE A 478 -11.39 -5.99 -27.31
N SER A 479 -11.61 -5.57 -28.57
CA SER A 479 -11.54 -4.17 -29.01
C SER A 479 -12.81 -3.78 -29.75
N ILE A 480 -13.68 -3.02 -29.09
CA ILE A 480 -14.88 -2.41 -29.70
C ILE A 480 -14.53 -0.96 -30.04
N PHE A 481 -14.48 -0.60 -31.31
CA PHE A 481 -14.16 0.76 -31.74
C PHE A 481 -15.40 1.61 -31.97
N MET A 482 -15.32 2.88 -31.53
CA MET A 482 -16.30 3.91 -31.85
C MET A 482 -15.87 4.69 -33.10
N SER A 483 -16.78 4.82 -34.05
CA SER A 483 -16.71 5.68 -35.24
C SER A 483 -18.12 6.17 -35.58
N HIS A 484 -18.27 7.16 -36.46
CA HIS A 484 -19.57 7.74 -36.83
C HIS A 484 -19.73 7.72 -38.36
N ASN A 485 -20.97 7.82 -38.85
CA ASN A 485 -21.31 7.77 -40.28
C ASN A 485 -20.40 8.68 -41.16
N ILE A 486 -20.14 9.91 -40.71
CA ILE A 486 -19.35 10.93 -41.41
C ILE A 486 -17.88 10.54 -41.61
N ASN A 487 -17.36 9.60 -40.82
CA ASN A 487 -16.00 9.07 -41.01
C ASN A 487 -15.92 8.12 -42.21
N TYR A 488 -17.05 7.65 -42.74
CA TYR A 488 -17.14 6.76 -43.91
C TYR A 488 -17.72 7.46 -45.14
N GLY A 489 -18.31 8.65 -44.99
CA GLY A 489 -18.52 9.59 -46.08
C GLY A 489 -17.24 10.36 -46.46
N HIS A 490 -17.39 11.45 -47.21
CA HIS A 490 -16.28 12.29 -47.68
C HIS A 490 -15.15 11.48 -48.36
N ASP A 491 -13.92 11.53 -47.85
CA ASP A 491 -12.77 10.76 -48.39
C ASP A 491 -12.63 9.35 -47.78
N ARG A 492 -13.66 8.90 -47.02
CA ARG A 492 -13.79 7.54 -46.47
C ARG A 492 -12.67 7.17 -45.50
N LEU A 493 -12.18 8.14 -44.73
CA LEU A 493 -11.08 7.99 -43.78
C LEU A 493 -11.22 6.77 -42.84
N GLY A 494 -12.43 6.43 -42.39
CA GLY A 494 -12.73 5.24 -41.59
C GLY A 494 -12.42 3.92 -42.30
N ASN A 495 -12.76 3.82 -43.60
CA ASN A 495 -12.41 2.66 -44.43
C ASN A 495 -10.90 2.48 -44.52
N TYR A 496 -10.17 3.58 -44.75
CA TYR A 496 -8.71 3.59 -44.80
C TYR A 496 -8.08 3.15 -43.47
N VAL A 497 -8.52 3.76 -42.36
CA VAL A 497 -7.99 3.53 -41.01
C VAL A 497 -8.08 2.06 -40.60
N PHE A 498 -9.27 1.46 -40.68
CA PHE A 498 -9.44 0.09 -40.21
C PHE A 498 -8.84 -0.95 -41.15
N SER A 499 -8.96 -0.76 -42.47
CA SER A 499 -8.32 -1.65 -43.46
C SER A 499 -6.80 -1.65 -43.28
N LYS A 500 -6.19 -0.48 -43.14
CA LYS A 500 -4.73 -0.34 -42.96
C LYS A 500 -4.27 -0.86 -41.60
N LEU A 501 -5.00 -0.60 -40.52
CA LEU A 501 -4.69 -1.10 -39.18
C LEU A 501 -4.68 -2.63 -39.13
N ILE A 502 -5.74 -3.27 -39.64
CA ILE A 502 -5.91 -4.73 -39.61
C ILE A 502 -4.89 -5.39 -40.54
N TYR A 503 -4.63 -4.80 -41.72
CA TYR A 503 -3.54 -5.22 -42.60
C TYR A 503 -2.20 -5.16 -41.88
N LEU A 504 -1.84 -4.01 -41.28
CA LEU A 504 -0.57 -3.85 -40.58
C LEU A 504 -0.43 -4.87 -39.44
N ILE A 505 -1.43 -5.05 -38.58
CA ILE A 505 -1.31 -6.00 -37.47
C ILE A 505 -1.18 -7.43 -38.00
N SER A 506 -1.98 -7.84 -38.98
CA SER A 506 -1.90 -9.18 -39.61
C SER A 506 -0.59 -9.40 -40.37
N LYS A 507 0.06 -8.32 -40.83
CA LYS A 507 1.37 -8.37 -41.49
C LYS A 507 2.51 -8.46 -40.49
N TRP A 508 2.44 -7.67 -39.43
CA TRP A 508 3.51 -7.49 -38.47
C TRP A 508 3.38 -8.37 -37.21
N THR A 509 2.37 -9.25 -37.11
CA THR A 509 2.17 -10.15 -35.96
C THR A 509 1.55 -11.49 -36.37
N ARG A 510 1.51 -12.46 -35.44
CA ARG A 510 0.67 -13.68 -35.54
C ARG A 510 -0.72 -13.53 -34.90
N ILE A 511 -1.19 -12.31 -34.64
CA ILE A 511 -2.52 -12.10 -34.05
C ILE A 511 -3.59 -12.68 -34.98
N LYS A 512 -4.52 -13.44 -34.40
CA LYS A 512 -5.69 -13.98 -35.10
C LYS A 512 -6.90 -13.13 -34.75
N PHE A 513 -7.43 -12.40 -35.72
CA PHE A 513 -8.65 -11.64 -35.53
C PHE A 513 -9.89 -12.51 -35.68
N SER A 514 -10.95 -12.19 -34.93
CA SER A 514 -12.28 -12.80 -35.02
C SER A 514 -13.37 -11.74 -34.80
N ASN A 515 -14.47 -11.86 -35.53
CA ASN A 515 -15.74 -11.17 -35.28
C ASN A 515 -16.89 -12.20 -35.24
N ASP A 516 -16.59 -13.43 -34.78
CA ASP A 516 -17.52 -14.57 -34.78
C ASP A 516 -18.48 -14.58 -33.59
N LEU A 517 -18.28 -13.68 -32.61
CA LEU A 517 -19.08 -13.58 -31.39
C LEU A 517 -20.07 -12.41 -31.44
N SER A 518 -21.30 -12.67 -31.00
CA SER A 518 -22.30 -11.64 -30.71
C SER A 518 -21.84 -10.71 -29.58
N THR A 519 -22.47 -9.53 -29.44
CA THR A 519 -22.05 -8.58 -28.39
C THR A 519 -22.26 -9.12 -26.98
N SER A 520 -23.30 -9.93 -26.76
CA SER A 520 -23.59 -10.63 -25.50
C SER A 520 -22.55 -11.71 -25.19
N GLU A 521 -22.07 -12.45 -26.18
CA GLU A 521 -20.96 -13.40 -26.00
C GLU A 521 -19.63 -12.69 -25.73
N LEU A 522 -19.37 -11.55 -26.38
CA LEU A 522 -18.22 -10.69 -26.06
C LEU A 522 -18.31 -10.13 -24.63
N ALA A 523 -19.50 -9.73 -24.18
CA ALA A 523 -19.72 -9.29 -22.80
C ALA A 523 -19.45 -10.42 -21.79
N ARG A 524 -20.00 -11.62 -22.04
CA ARG A 524 -19.73 -12.80 -21.21
C ARG A 524 -18.23 -13.10 -21.18
N LYS A 525 -17.57 -13.10 -22.35
CA LYS A 525 -16.13 -13.36 -22.44
C LYS A 525 -15.30 -12.29 -21.73
N TYR A 526 -15.69 -11.02 -21.80
CA TYR A 526 -15.04 -9.94 -21.06
C TYR A 526 -15.13 -10.16 -19.55
N PHE A 527 -16.33 -10.31 -18.98
CA PHE A 527 -16.55 -10.34 -17.53
C PHE A 527 -16.31 -11.69 -16.84
N TYR A 528 -16.21 -12.80 -17.57
CA TYR A 528 -16.01 -14.13 -16.99
C TYR A 528 -14.71 -14.81 -17.43
N ASP A 529 -14.22 -14.57 -18.65
CA ASP A 529 -13.00 -15.22 -19.15
C ASP A 529 -11.75 -14.33 -18.96
N PHE A 530 -11.87 -12.99 -19.05
CA PHE A 530 -10.72 -12.05 -19.03
C PHE A 530 -10.65 -11.12 -17.81
N TYR A 531 -11.78 -10.58 -17.34
CA TYR A 531 -11.85 -9.53 -16.31
C TYR A 531 -12.91 -9.80 -15.22
N PRO A 532 -12.80 -10.92 -14.47
CA PRO A 532 -13.77 -11.27 -13.42
C PRO A 532 -13.88 -10.24 -12.29
N ASP A 533 -12.79 -9.52 -11.98
CA ASP A 533 -12.76 -8.50 -10.92
C ASP A 533 -13.37 -7.14 -11.34
N GLU A 534 -13.81 -6.99 -12.60
CA GLU A 534 -14.29 -5.72 -13.16
C GLU A 534 -15.82 -5.64 -13.27
N GLN A 535 -16.55 -6.52 -12.58
CA GLN A 535 -18.02 -6.57 -12.66
C GLN A 535 -18.72 -5.40 -11.94
N LEU A 536 -18.15 -4.84 -10.86
CA LEU A 536 -18.78 -3.72 -10.15
C LEU A 536 -18.29 -2.36 -10.68
N PRO A 537 -19.17 -1.35 -10.79
CA PRO A 537 -18.77 -0.01 -11.19
C PRO A 537 -17.80 0.61 -10.18
N ILE A 538 -17.07 1.63 -10.62
CA ILE A 538 -16.20 2.48 -9.82
C ILE A 538 -16.63 3.92 -10.10
N PHE A 539 -17.37 4.51 -9.17
CA PHE A 539 -17.79 5.90 -9.27
C PHE A 539 -16.60 6.83 -9.05
N THR A 540 -16.31 7.63 -10.07
CA THR A 540 -15.32 8.71 -10.07
C THR A 540 -16.00 10.06 -9.84
N ASN A 541 -15.24 11.07 -9.42
CA ASN A 541 -15.80 12.39 -9.15
C ASN A 541 -16.21 13.13 -10.44
N PRO A 542 -17.52 13.35 -10.71
CA PRO A 542 -17.93 14.06 -11.92
C PRO A 542 -17.52 15.54 -11.89
N CYS A 543 -17.32 16.13 -10.71
CA CYS A 543 -16.96 17.55 -10.54
C CYS A 543 -15.49 17.86 -10.83
N HIS A 544 -14.62 16.85 -10.95
CA HIS A 544 -13.22 17.03 -11.34
C HIS A 544 -12.99 16.90 -12.86
N ASP A 545 -14.03 16.58 -13.63
CA ASP A 545 -13.92 16.27 -15.06
C ASP A 545 -15.05 16.99 -15.82
N GLN A 546 -14.68 17.97 -16.65
CA GLN A 546 -15.66 18.80 -17.36
C GLN A 546 -16.56 17.99 -18.31
N MET A 547 -16.10 16.85 -18.85
CA MET A 547 -16.94 15.98 -19.68
C MET A 547 -17.92 15.20 -18.80
N LEU A 548 -17.45 14.57 -17.72
CA LEU A 548 -18.36 13.86 -16.81
C LEU A 548 -19.38 14.80 -16.17
N MET A 549 -18.99 16.03 -15.81
CA MET A 549 -19.90 17.08 -15.33
C MET A 549 -20.97 17.45 -16.36
N ASN A 550 -20.63 17.50 -17.65
CA ASN A 550 -21.58 17.78 -18.74
C ASN A 550 -22.49 16.57 -19.06
N LEU A 551 -22.05 15.35 -18.74
CA LEU A 551 -22.82 14.10 -18.86
C LEU A 551 -23.58 13.73 -17.58
N TRP A 552 -23.41 14.48 -16.49
CA TRP A 552 -24.07 14.20 -15.23
C TRP A 552 -25.32 15.07 -15.10
N ASN A 553 -26.46 14.45 -14.74
CA ASN A 553 -27.70 15.16 -14.44
C ASN A 553 -27.61 16.10 -13.22
N GLY A 554 -26.47 16.11 -12.52
CA GLY A 554 -26.24 16.94 -11.35
C GLY A 554 -25.95 18.40 -11.71
N ASN A 555 -26.59 19.33 -11.01
CA ASN A 555 -26.17 20.74 -11.04
C ASN A 555 -24.76 20.88 -10.43
N ARG A 556 -23.94 21.82 -10.92
CA ARG A 556 -22.62 22.15 -10.34
C ARG A 556 -22.69 22.52 -8.85
N SER A 557 -23.85 22.96 -8.35
CA SER A 557 -24.09 23.17 -6.92
C SER A 557 -23.94 21.89 -6.09
N LEU A 558 -24.32 20.71 -6.63
CA LEU A 558 -24.20 19.41 -5.96
C LEU A 558 -22.74 19.05 -5.64
N CYS A 559 -21.77 19.62 -6.35
CA CYS A 559 -20.35 19.42 -6.07
C CYS A 559 -19.93 19.91 -4.67
N ARG A 560 -20.68 20.85 -4.07
CA ARG A 560 -20.46 21.30 -2.68
C ARG A 560 -20.98 20.30 -1.64
N ILE A 561 -21.94 19.45 -2.02
CA ILE A 561 -22.58 18.49 -1.12
C ILE A 561 -21.64 17.33 -0.76
N PHE A 562 -20.69 16.97 -1.64
CA PHE A 562 -19.70 15.92 -1.34
C PHE A 562 -18.98 16.21 -0.02
N PRO A 563 -18.78 15.20 0.85
CA PRO A 563 -18.09 15.39 2.11
C PRO A 563 -16.63 15.79 1.89
N GLN A 564 -16.13 16.69 2.75
CA GLN A 564 -14.74 17.15 2.72
C GLN A 564 -13.85 16.37 3.70
N PHE A 565 -14.44 15.59 4.62
CA PHE A 565 -13.71 14.58 5.40
C PHE A 565 -14.57 13.34 5.75
N LEU A 566 -13.91 12.22 6.05
CA LEU A 566 -14.54 10.97 6.49
C LEU A 566 -13.89 10.46 7.78
N ILE A 567 -14.69 9.98 8.73
CA ILE A 567 -14.22 9.23 9.90
C ILE A 567 -14.27 7.73 9.56
N VAL A 568 -13.13 7.14 9.21
CA VAL A 568 -13.08 5.81 8.55
C VAL A 568 -13.02 4.62 9.50
N GLY A 569 -12.77 4.84 10.78
CA GLY A 569 -12.65 3.77 11.78
C GLY A 569 -11.34 3.78 12.56
N PRO A 570 -10.85 2.60 12.98
CA PRO A 570 -11.56 1.30 13.02
C PRO A 570 -12.82 1.32 13.88
N GLN A 571 -13.57 0.22 13.86
CA GLN A 571 -14.65 0.01 14.82
C GLN A 571 -14.11 -0.08 16.27
N LYS A 572 -14.95 0.37 17.22
CA LYS A 572 -14.81 0.25 18.69
C LYS A 572 -13.85 1.22 19.39
N THR A 573 -13.27 2.18 18.67
CA THR A 573 -12.24 3.12 19.16
C THR A 573 -12.75 4.54 19.49
N GLY A 574 -14.07 4.75 19.53
CA GLY A 574 -14.69 6.04 19.90
C GLY A 574 -15.29 6.85 18.74
N THR A 575 -15.25 6.34 17.51
CA THR A 575 -15.78 7.02 16.29
C THR A 575 -17.16 7.65 16.41
N THR A 576 -18.14 7.00 17.07
CA THR A 576 -19.48 7.59 17.28
C THR A 576 -19.45 8.82 18.20
N ALA A 577 -18.57 8.83 19.20
CA ALA A 577 -18.40 10.00 20.08
C ALA A 577 -17.82 11.16 19.28
N LEU A 578 -16.76 10.91 18.51
CA LEU A 578 -16.16 11.91 17.63
C LEU A 578 -17.18 12.50 16.64
N TYR A 579 -17.92 11.66 15.92
CA TYR A 579 -19.02 12.08 15.04
C TYR A 579 -20.03 12.97 15.79
N SER A 580 -20.53 12.53 16.94
CA SER A 580 -21.57 13.24 17.69
C SER A 580 -21.10 14.56 18.31
N MET A 581 -19.80 14.69 18.58
CA MET A 581 -19.18 15.91 19.09
C MET A 581 -18.92 16.92 17.97
N LEU A 582 -18.38 16.47 16.82
CA LEU A 582 -18.18 17.32 15.65
C LEU A 582 -19.51 17.84 15.08
N SER A 583 -20.58 17.04 15.14
CA SER A 583 -21.95 17.43 14.73
C SER A 583 -22.57 18.56 15.58
N GLN A 584 -21.90 19.06 16.63
CA GLN A 584 -22.34 20.26 17.36
C GLN A 584 -21.76 21.56 16.79
N HIS A 585 -20.78 21.47 15.90
CA HIS A 585 -20.16 22.64 15.29
C HIS A 585 -21.05 23.15 14.14
N PRO A 586 -21.41 24.45 14.08
CA PRO A 586 -22.38 24.97 13.12
C PRO A 586 -21.91 24.88 11.66
N ASP A 587 -20.60 24.93 11.42
CA ASP A 587 -20.00 24.75 10.10
C ASP A 587 -19.73 23.26 9.73
N LEU A 588 -20.07 22.28 10.57
CA LEU A 588 -19.84 20.85 10.31
C LEU A 588 -21.14 20.05 10.24
N HIS A 589 -21.53 19.64 9.03
CA HIS A 589 -22.78 18.94 8.79
C HIS A 589 -22.55 17.44 8.58
N PRO A 590 -23.07 16.58 9.47
CA PRO A 590 -22.95 15.14 9.30
C PRO A 590 -23.88 14.63 8.19
N SER A 591 -23.57 13.45 7.64
CA SER A 591 -24.56 12.67 6.89
C SER A 591 -25.80 12.36 7.73
N LYS A 592 -26.96 12.37 7.07
CA LYS A 592 -28.26 11.95 7.59
C LYS A 592 -28.18 10.58 8.25
N ARG A 593 -28.91 10.42 9.35
CA ARG A 593 -29.05 9.12 10.03
C ARG A 593 -30.12 8.28 9.36
N ASN A 594 -29.91 6.97 9.31
CA ASN A 594 -30.90 6.02 8.83
C ASN A 594 -31.25 4.98 9.93
N PHE A 595 -32.30 4.19 9.73
CA PHE A 595 -32.76 3.21 10.71
C PHE A 595 -31.95 1.90 10.77
N ILE A 596 -31.10 1.63 9.77
CA ILE A 596 -30.42 0.33 9.60
C ILE A 596 -29.00 0.36 10.19
N SER A 597 -28.24 1.40 9.86
CA SER A 597 -26.83 1.60 10.21
C SER A 597 -26.59 2.86 11.05
N TYR A 598 -27.66 3.52 11.51
CA TYR A 598 -27.65 4.68 12.40
C TYR A 598 -26.86 5.86 11.84
N GLU A 599 -25.68 6.15 12.39
CA GLU A 599 -24.80 7.23 11.94
C GLU A 599 -23.87 6.86 10.77
N GLU A 600 -23.83 5.58 10.35
CA GLU A 600 -22.99 5.12 9.26
C GLU A 600 -23.76 5.00 7.94
N LEU A 601 -23.16 5.44 6.83
CA LEU A 601 -23.71 5.17 5.49
C LEU A 601 -23.22 3.83 4.93
N GLN A 602 -21.99 3.44 5.28
CA GLN A 602 -21.31 2.23 4.78
C GLN A 602 -21.21 2.13 3.24
N PHE A 603 -21.44 3.24 2.53
CA PHE A 603 -21.53 3.34 1.07
C PHE A 603 -20.34 2.72 0.35
N PHE A 604 -19.11 3.02 0.78
CA PHE A 604 -17.92 2.52 0.09
C PHE A 604 -17.57 1.05 0.41
N SER A 605 -18.01 0.52 1.57
CA SER A 605 -17.70 -0.85 2.03
C SER A 605 -18.77 -1.90 1.71
N ASN A 606 -19.99 -1.48 1.37
CA ASN A 606 -21.12 -2.39 1.09
C ASN A 606 -21.56 -2.25 -0.38
N ASP A 607 -21.52 -3.34 -1.13
CA ASP A 607 -21.80 -3.32 -2.58
C ASP A 607 -23.26 -2.97 -2.90
N THR A 608 -24.23 -3.49 -2.13
CA THR A 608 -25.65 -3.17 -2.28
C THR A 608 -25.91 -1.68 -2.05
N THR A 609 -25.28 -1.09 -1.03
CA THR A 609 -25.39 0.35 -0.76
C THR A 609 -24.68 1.18 -1.84
N TYR A 610 -23.50 0.73 -2.29
CA TYR A 610 -22.70 1.40 -3.31
C TYR A 610 -23.44 1.48 -4.65
N LEU A 611 -24.12 0.39 -5.05
CA LEU A 611 -24.89 0.31 -6.29
C LEU A 611 -26.10 1.26 -6.35
N ASN A 612 -26.48 1.94 -5.27
CA ASN A 612 -27.44 3.05 -5.35
C ASN A 612 -26.86 4.30 -6.03
N GLY A 613 -25.53 4.38 -6.20
CA GLY A 613 -24.85 5.38 -7.02
C GLY A 613 -24.62 6.74 -6.37
N ILE A 614 -23.94 7.63 -7.11
CA ILE A 614 -23.51 8.95 -6.63
C ILE A 614 -24.68 9.81 -6.13
N ASN A 615 -25.79 9.84 -6.87
CA ASN A 615 -26.96 10.66 -6.52
C ASN A 615 -27.58 10.20 -5.18
N TRP A 616 -27.64 8.88 -4.92
CA TRP A 616 -28.10 8.37 -3.63
C TRP A 616 -27.16 8.81 -2.50
N TYR A 617 -25.84 8.77 -2.72
CA TYR A 617 -24.85 9.17 -1.72
C TYR A 617 -24.95 10.67 -1.38
N LEU A 618 -25.09 11.52 -2.38
CA LEU A 618 -25.27 12.97 -2.18
C LEU A 618 -26.59 13.29 -1.45
N ASN A 619 -27.66 12.55 -1.73
CA ASN A 619 -28.94 12.70 -1.03
C ASN A 619 -28.86 12.35 0.47
N GLN A 620 -27.78 11.71 0.94
CA GLN A 620 -27.51 11.46 2.37
C GLN A 620 -26.99 12.70 3.12
N PHE A 621 -26.80 13.84 2.45
CA PHE A 621 -26.39 15.10 3.07
C PHE A 621 -27.48 16.16 2.89
N ASP A 622 -27.47 17.19 3.73
CA ASP A 622 -28.46 18.28 3.67
C ASP A 622 -28.05 19.37 2.68
N SER A 623 -29.01 19.85 1.89
CA SER A 623 -28.81 20.90 0.88
C SER A 623 -28.38 22.24 1.48
N ASP A 624 -28.74 22.50 2.73
CA ASP A 624 -28.46 23.72 3.49
C ASP A 624 -26.94 24.00 3.61
N SER A 625 -26.12 22.96 3.42
CA SER A 625 -24.66 23.07 3.27
C SER A 625 -24.18 23.86 2.05
N ILE A 626 -25.04 24.06 1.03
CA ILE A 626 -24.74 24.84 -0.19
C ILE A 626 -24.67 26.34 0.10
N ASP A 627 -25.49 26.83 1.04
CA ASP A 627 -25.73 28.26 1.27
C ASP A 627 -24.62 28.92 2.10
N SER A 628 -23.95 28.16 2.97
CA SER A 628 -22.80 28.63 3.75
C SER A 628 -21.47 28.24 3.09
N LYS A 629 -20.75 29.23 2.56
CA LYS A 629 -19.42 29.09 1.93
C LYS A 629 -18.38 28.36 2.80
N TRP A 630 -18.56 28.34 4.11
CA TRP A 630 -17.61 27.79 5.09
C TRP A 630 -18.03 26.43 5.66
N SER A 631 -19.21 25.93 5.28
CA SER A 631 -19.73 24.64 5.75
C SER A 631 -18.98 23.45 5.15
N MET A 632 -18.81 22.40 5.94
CA MET A 632 -18.17 21.16 5.54
C MET A 632 -19.05 19.95 5.89
N ASN A 633 -19.36 19.14 4.89
CA ASN A 633 -20.07 17.89 5.03
C ASN A 633 -19.11 16.77 5.42
N PHE A 634 -19.58 15.80 6.22
CA PHE A 634 -18.79 14.63 6.60
C PHE A 634 -19.64 13.39 6.88
N GLU A 635 -19.09 12.21 6.64
CA GLU A 635 -19.67 10.95 7.13
C GLU A 635 -18.74 10.24 8.12
N LYS A 636 -19.28 9.24 8.80
CA LYS A 636 -18.53 8.32 9.65
C LYS A 636 -18.97 6.90 9.32
N SER A 637 -18.07 6.06 8.86
CA SER A 637 -18.35 4.64 8.57
C SER A 637 -17.15 3.82 8.99
N ALA A 638 -17.22 3.19 10.16
CA ALA A 638 -16.06 2.57 10.79
C ALA A 638 -15.65 1.22 10.15
N THR A 639 -16.42 0.76 9.15
CA THR A 639 -16.16 -0.38 8.26
C THR A 639 -15.23 -0.06 7.10
N TYR A 640 -14.82 1.20 6.92
CA TYR A 640 -13.91 1.58 5.83
C TYR A 640 -12.45 1.24 6.16
N PHE A 641 -12.04 1.38 7.43
CA PHE A 641 -10.64 1.26 7.87
C PHE A 641 -9.93 0.00 7.38
N ASP A 642 -10.62 -1.14 7.43
CA ASP A 642 -10.15 -2.49 7.08
C ASP A 642 -10.71 -2.98 5.72
N SER A 643 -11.30 -2.10 4.90
CA SER A 643 -11.91 -2.44 3.61
C SER A 643 -11.10 -1.88 2.43
N ILE A 644 -10.36 -2.75 1.74
CA ILE A 644 -9.61 -2.42 0.51
C ILE A 644 -10.55 -1.87 -0.58
N LEU A 645 -11.75 -2.43 -0.71
CA LEU A 645 -12.79 -1.94 -1.63
C LEU A 645 -13.19 -0.50 -1.29
N ALA A 646 -13.36 -0.17 0.00
CA ALA A 646 -13.65 1.19 0.41
C ALA A 646 -12.51 2.15 0.04
N MET A 647 -11.24 1.77 0.29
CA MET A 647 -10.08 2.61 -0.09
C MET A 647 -10.05 2.89 -1.60
N LYS A 648 -10.24 1.87 -2.44
CA LYS A 648 -10.30 1.99 -3.92
C LYS A 648 -11.43 2.92 -4.37
N ARG A 649 -12.63 2.77 -3.80
CA ARG A 649 -13.83 3.56 -4.17
C ARG A 649 -13.78 4.99 -3.64
N ILE A 650 -13.30 5.22 -2.43
CA ILE A 650 -13.07 6.56 -1.87
C ILE A 650 -12.02 7.28 -2.70
N LYS A 651 -10.94 6.60 -3.12
CA LYS A 651 -9.91 7.24 -3.96
C LYS A 651 -10.47 7.69 -5.31
N ALA A 652 -11.37 6.90 -5.91
CA ALA A 652 -12.01 7.24 -7.17
C ALA A 652 -12.98 8.42 -7.05
N LEU A 653 -13.88 8.39 -6.05
CA LEU A 653 -14.93 9.41 -5.90
C LEU A 653 -14.47 10.68 -5.16
N LEU A 654 -13.52 10.56 -4.23
CA LEU A 654 -13.11 11.62 -3.32
C LEU A 654 -11.56 11.66 -3.18
N PRO A 655 -10.80 11.90 -4.27
CA PRO A 655 -9.33 11.76 -4.25
C PRO A 655 -8.60 12.72 -3.30
N ASN A 656 -9.20 13.88 -3.02
CA ASN A 656 -8.64 14.97 -2.20
C ASN A 656 -9.22 15.02 -0.76
N ILE A 657 -9.92 13.96 -0.35
CA ILE A 657 -10.61 13.86 0.94
C ILE A 657 -9.65 13.89 2.13
N ARG A 658 -10.10 14.44 3.26
CA ARG A 658 -9.40 14.30 4.55
C ARG A 658 -9.96 13.09 5.31
N LEU A 659 -9.08 12.27 5.90
CA LEU A 659 -9.41 11.01 6.53
C LEU A 659 -9.06 11.05 8.01
N ILE A 660 -9.99 10.69 8.88
CA ILE A 660 -9.77 10.65 10.33
C ILE A 660 -9.86 9.20 10.82
N MET A 661 -8.78 8.76 11.47
CA MET A 661 -8.64 7.43 12.08
C MET A 661 -8.52 7.57 13.60
N THR A 662 -9.07 6.61 14.35
CA THR A 662 -9.10 6.64 15.83
C THR A 662 -8.54 5.33 16.37
N LEU A 663 -7.40 5.36 17.07
CA LEU A 663 -6.68 4.16 17.52
C LEU A 663 -6.64 4.07 19.05
N THR A 664 -7.23 3.02 19.62
CA THR A 664 -7.02 2.62 21.03
C THR A 664 -6.13 1.38 21.07
N GLU A 665 -5.64 1.01 22.25
CA GLU A 665 -4.92 -0.24 22.49
C GLU A 665 -5.65 -1.45 21.84
N PRO A 666 -4.99 -2.24 20.97
CA PRO A 666 -5.65 -3.18 20.07
C PRO A 666 -6.28 -4.40 20.76
N GLY A 667 -5.76 -4.85 21.89
CA GLY A 667 -6.37 -5.88 22.74
C GLY A 667 -7.69 -5.40 23.36
N THR A 668 -7.69 -4.19 23.92
CA THR A 668 -8.89 -3.52 24.45
C THR A 668 -9.92 -3.25 23.34
N ARG A 669 -9.46 -2.89 22.13
CA ARG A 669 -10.31 -2.78 20.94
C ARG A 669 -10.95 -4.11 20.55
N ALA A 670 -10.18 -5.20 20.54
CA ALA A 670 -10.65 -6.54 20.24
C ALA A 670 -11.68 -7.04 21.28
N TYR A 671 -11.40 -6.86 22.56
CA TYR A 671 -12.34 -7.22 23.64
C TYR A 671 -13.64 -6.40 23.56
N SER A 672 -13.55 -5.10 23.25
CA SER A 672 -14.71 -4.22 23.03
C SER A 672 -15.52 -4.62 21.78
N ARG A 673 -14.91 -5.27 20.79
CA ARG A 673 -15.57 -5.86 19.61
C ARG A 673 -16.26 -7.18 19.97
N TYR A 674 -15.62 -8.07 20.73
CA TYR A 674 -16.24 -9.28 21.27
C TYR A 674 -17.48 -8.94 22.14
N GLN A 675 -17.33 -8.04 23.13
CA GLN A 675 -18.42 -7.54 23.97
C GLN A 675 -19.51 -6.79 23.17
N HIS A 676 -19.21 -6.37 21.93
CA HIS A 676 -20.23 -5.82 21.04
C HIS A 676 -21.11 -6.91 20.43
N GLU A 677 -20.51 -7.99 19.95
CA GLU A 677 -21.21 -9.08 19.29
C GLU A 677 -21.99 -9.93 20.29
N ILE A 678 -21.43 -10.26 21.46
CA ILE A 678 -22.14 -10.97 22.54
C ILE A 678 -23.45 -10.25 22.90
N ALA A 679 -23.40 -8.93 23.09
CA ALA A 679 -24.56 -8.08 23.38
C ALA A 679 -25.50 -7.84 22.17
N ARG A 680 -25.25 -8.48 21.02
CA ARG A 680 -26.09 -8.42 19.80
C ARG A 680 -26.62 -9.80 19.40
N THR A 681 -25.84 -10.86 19.62
CA THR A 681 -26.16 -12.24 19.21
C THR A 681 -26.68 -13.11 20.35
N ASN A 682 -26.63 -12.62 21.61
CA ASN A 682 -26.95 -13.38 22.82
C ASN A 682 -26.16 -14.71 22.95
N GLN A 683 -24.99 -14.80 22.31
CA GLN A 683 -24.11 -15.96 22.41
C GLN A 683 -23.36 -15.97 23.75
N THR A 684 -23.08 -17.15 24.28
CA THR A 684 -22.46 -17.37 25.61
C THR A 684 -20.99 -17.81 25.54
N ILE A 685 -20.33 -17.64 24.40
CA ILE A 685 -18.93 -18.07 24.18
C ILE A 685 -18.00 -17.21 25.03
N ASN A 686 -17.21 -17.82 25.92
CA ASN A 686 -16.19 -17.13 26.70
C ASN A 686 -15.03 -16.62 25.80
N PHE A 687 -14.52 -15.41 26.08
CA PHE A 687 -13.45 -14.79 25.29
C PHE A 687 -12.12 -15.56 25.32
N ASP A 688 -11.77 -16.16 26.45
CA ASP A 688 -10.51 -16.88 26.63
C ASP A 688 -10.51 -18.15 25.77
N HIS A 689 -11.65 -18.86 25.74
CA HIS A 689 -11.89 -19.98 24.84
C HIS A 689 -11.90 -19.55 23.36
N LEU A 690 -12.49 -18.38 23.04
CA LEU A 690 -12.46 -17.82 21.68
C LEU A 690 -11.02 -17.58 21.20
N LEU A 691 -10.11 -17.11 22.06
CA LEU A 691 -8.71 -16.89 21.72
C LEU A 691 -7.95 -18.22 21.50
N GLN A 692 -8.29 -19.28 22.24
CA GLN A 692 -7.66 -20.61 22.16
C GLN A 692 -8.03 -21.42 20.90
N LEU A 693 -9.01 -20.97 20.09
CA LEU A 693 -9.38 -21.67 18.85
C LEU A 693 -8.22 -21.70 17.84
N ASN A 694 -7.73 -22.90 17.52
CA ASN A 694 -6.78 -23.15 16.44
C ASN A 694 -7.50 -23.21 15.07
N ASP A 695 -6.74 -23.00 14.00
CA ASP A 695 -7.24 -22.90 12.62
C ASP A 695 -8.12 -24.11 12.24
N SER A 696 -9.42 -23.84 12.15
CA SER A 696 -10.43 -24.77 11.66
C SER A 696 -11.30 -24.03 10.66
N HIS A 697 -11.06 -24.30 9.37
CA HIS A 697 -11.83 -23.69 8.29
C HIS A 697 -13.34 -23.96 8.51
N ASN A 698 -14.14 -22.89 8.49
CA ASN A 698 -15.60 -22.85 8.57
C ASN A 698 -16.29 -23.01 9.95
N SER A 699 -15.66 -22.65 11.07
CA SER A 699 -16.42 -22.42 12.32
C SER A 699 -16.84 -20.94 12.49
N ASN A 700 -18.13 -20.70 12.82
CA ASN A 700 -18.64 -19.35 13.11
C ASN A 700 -17.89 -18.65 14.25
N GLN A 701 -17.32 -19.42 15.18
CA GLN A 701 -16.53 -18.91 16.31
C GLN A 701 -15.16 -18.41 15.84
N PHE A 702 -14.49 -19.12 14.93
CA PHE A 702 -13.23 -18.67 14.33
C PHE A 702 -13.42 -17.35 13.55
N HIS A 703 -14.50 -17.21 12.77
CA HIS A 703 -14.82 -15.93 12.13
C HIS A 703 -15.09 -14.78 13.12
N LEU A 704 -15.59 -15.08 14.33
CA LEU A 704 -15.74 -14.08 15.39
C LEU A 704 -14.38 -13.68 15.99
N LYS A 705 -13.47 -14.64 16.23
CA LYS A 705 -12.07 -14.38 16.63
C LYS A 705 -11.41 -13.43 15.63
N GLU A 706 -11.43 -13.76 14.33
CA GLU A 706 -10.81 -12.95 13.29
C GLU A 706 -11.40 -11.53 13.18
N ARG A 707 -12.74 -11.38 13.26
CA ARG A 707 -13.39 -10.06 13.28
C ARG A 707 -13.01 -9.21 14.51
N CYS A 708 -12.57 -9.84 15.60
CA CYS A 708 -12.05 -9.15 16.78
C CYS A 708 -10.57 -8.78 16.62
N LEU A 709 -9.75 -9.67 16.06
CA LEU A 709 -8.29 -9.51 15.97
C LEU A 709 -7.80 -8.74 14.73
N GLN A 710 -8.21 -9.14 13.53
CA GLN A 710 -7.66 -8.61 12.26
C GLN A 710 -7.72 -7.08 12.10
N PRO A 711 -8.80 -6.36 12.50
CA PRO A 711 -8.82 -4.91 12.38
C PRO A 711 -7.94 -4.19 13.43
N GLY A 712 -7.36 -4.93 14.38
CA GLY A 712 -6.31 -4.48 15.29
C GLY A 712 -4.91 -4.44 14.65
N HIS A 713 -4.71 -5.00 13.45
CA HIS A 713 -3.45 -4.94 12.69
C HIS A 713 -3.24 -3.56 12.05
N TYR A 714 -3.27 -2.49 12.85
CA TYR A 714 -3.28 -1.10 12.37
C TYR A 714 -2.14 -0.78 11.39
N ALA A 715 -0.94 -1.36 11.59
CA ALA A 715 0.23 -1.15 10.74
C ALA A 715 0.11 -1.72 9.31
N GLU A 716 -0.88 -2.57 9.05
CA GLU A 716 -1.15 -3.14 7.73
C GLU A 716 -2.25 -2.34 7.04
N HIS A 717 -3.37 -2.10 7.73
CA HIS A 717 -4.46 -1.25 7.24
C HIS A 717 -4.01 0.18 6.92
N ILE A 718 -3.29 0.85 7.83
CA ILE A 718 -2.79 2.23 7.59
C ILE A 718 -1.81 2.28 6.41
N ARG A 719 -1.03 1.22 6.19
CA ARG A 719 -0.13 1.12 5.03
C ARG A 719 -0.89 1.02 3.72
N GLN A 720 -2.00 0.27 3.68
CA GLN A 720 -2.90 0.24 2.53
C GLN A 720 -3.51 1.62 2.28
N TRP A 721 -3.98 2.33 3.31
CA TRP A 721 -4.45 3.72 3.17
C TRP A 721 -3.38 4.65 2.59
N LEU A 722 -2.13 4.53 3.04
CA LEU A 722 -1.00 5.32 2.54
C LEU A 722 -0.63 5.03 1.07
N ASN A 723 -1.01 3.86 0.53
CA ASN A 723 -0.87 3.58 -0.91
C ASN A 723 -1.87 4.36 -1.77
N TYR A 724 -3.03 4.74 -1.21
CA TYR A 724 -4.07 5.50 -1.91
C TYR A 724 -4.02 7.00 -1.60
N PHE A 725 -3.63 7.39 -0.39
CA PHE A 725 -3.66 8.78 0.09
C PHE A 725 -2.32 9.18 0.73
N PRO A 726 -1.77 10.36 0.38
CA PRO A 726 -0.57 10.87 1.04
C PRO A 726 -0.81 11.11 2.53
N SER A 727 0.23 10.98 3.35
CA SER A 727 0.13 11.07 4.81
C SER A 727 -0.56 12.34 5.32
N LYS A 728 -0.38 13.47 4.64
CA LYS A 728 -1.03 14.77 4.95
C LYS A 728 -2.56 14.74 4.87
N GLN A 729 -3.17 13.79 4.14
CA GLN A 729 -4.62 13.62 4.07
C GLN A 729 -5.18 12.76 5.22
N ILE A 730 -4.35 12.14 6.05
CA ILE A 730 -4.76 11.24 7.13
C ILE A 730 -4.39 11.84 8.49
N TYR A 731 -5.35 11.93 9.41
CA TYR A 731 -5.15 12.32 10.80
C TYR A 731 -5.45 11.14 11.73
N ILE A 732 -4.53 10.84 12.63
CA ILE A 732 -4.59 9.69 13.54
C ILE A 732 -4.78 10.21 14.96
N ILE A 733 -5.92 9.88 15.55
CA ILE A 733 -6.31 10.22 16.91
C ILE A 733 -5.89 9.09 17.85
N ASP A 734 -5.25 9.45 18.96
CA ASP A 734 -5.18 8.61 20.15
C ASP A 734 -6.57 8.52 20.79
N GLY A 735 -7.22 7.36 20.61
CA GLY A 735 -8.58 7.12 21.10
C GLY A 735 -8.67 7.03 22.63
N ASP A 736 -7.56 6.68 23.30
CA ASP A 736 -7.51 6.63 24.75
C ASP A 736 -7.35 8.04 25.32
N ALA A 737 -6.45 8.87 24.77
CA ALA A 737 -6.39 10.29 25.13
C ALA A 737 -7.71 11.04 24.83
N PHE A 738 -8.33 10.80 23.66
CA PHE A 738 -9.62 11.37 23.29
C PHE A 738 -10.76 11.02 24.26
N ARG A 739 -10.70 9.86 24.92
CA ARG A 739 -11.67 9.46 25.96
C ARG A 739 -11.56 10.32 27.22
N TYR A 740 -10.35 10.72 27.60
CA TYR A 740 -10.06 11.48 28.82
C TYR A 740 -10.09 12.99 28.63
N ASP A 741 -9.60 13.51 27.50
CA ASP A 741 -9.74 14.92 27.13
C ASP A 741 -10.06 15.08 25.63
N PRO A 742 -11.34 14.98 25.22
CA PRO A 742 -11.72 15.20 23.84
C PRO A 742 -11.54 16.65 23.39
N ARG A 743 -11.41 17.62 24.30
CA ARG A 743 -11.35 19.05 23.98
C ARG A 743 -10.07 19.42 23.22
N THR A 744 -8.92 18.90 23.64
CA THR A 744 -7.65 19.13 22.95
C THR A 744 -7.70 18.56 21.53
N ILE A 745 -8.12 17.29 21.39
CA ILE A 745 -8.26 16.62 20.09
C ILE A 745 -9.27 17.34 19.17
N LEU A 746 -10.40 17.82 19.70
CA LEU A 746 -11.38 18.58 18.92
C LEU A 746 -10.84 19.97 18.49
N ASN A 747 -10.02 20.63 19.31
CA ASN A 747 -9.34 21.87 18.90
C ASN A 747 -8.33 21.60 17.77
N ASP A 748 -7.51 20.55 17.88
CA ASP A 748 -6.51 20.18 16.86
C ASP A 748 -7.17 19.82 15.52
N ILE A 749 -8.26 19.06 15.57
CA ILE A 749 -9.05 18.72 14.37
C ILE A 749 -9.60 19.98 13.71
N GLN A 750 -10.18 20.92 14.48
CA GLN A 750 -10.73 22.16 13.93
C GLN A 750 -9.65 23.07 13.33
N ILE A 751 -8.55 23.29 14.06
CA ILE A 751 -7.55 24.32 13.73
C ILE A 751 -6.48 23.78 12.78
N ALA A 752 -5.82 22.67 13.13
CA ALA A 752 -4.66 22.18 12.41
C ALA A 752 -5.03 21.33 11.19
N PHE A 753 -6.01 20.42 11.33
CA PHE A 753 -6.33 19.44 10.29
C PHE A 753 -7.44 19.88 9.32
N LEU A 754 -8.60 20.27 9.83
CA LEU A 754 -9.71 20.75 9.01
C LEU A 754 -9.57 22.22 8.61
N GLN A 755 -8.81 23.01 9.38
CA GLN A 755 -8.54 24.43 9.13
C GLN A 755 -9.85 25.23 8.99
N LEU A 756 -10.78 25.03 9.93
CA LEU A 756 -12.07 25.68 9.94
C LEU A 756 -11.90 27.20 10.06
N LYS A 757 -12.76 27.95 9.35
CA LYS A 757 -12.69 29.41 9.36
C LYS A 757 -13.07 30.01 10.72
N ASN A 758 -14.01 29.36 11.42
CA ASN A 758 -14.57 29.81 12.70
C ASN A 758 -14.44 28.71 13.78
N PRO A 759 -13.22 28.37 14.25
CA PRO A 759 -13.06 27.30 15.24
C PRO A 759 -13.72 27.67 16.57
N ILE A 760 -14.51 26.75 17.13
CA ILE A 760 -15.20 26.94 18.41
C ILE A 760 -14.37 26.28 19.53
N ASN A 761 -14.19 27.01 20.64
CA ASN A 761 -13.61 26.46 21.86
C ASN A 761 -14.40 25.20 22.29
N SER A 762 -13.74 24.05 22.27
CA SER A 762 -14.36 22.74 22.51
C SER A 762 -15.07 22.61 23.87
N SER A 763 -14.76 23.46 24.85
CA SER A 763 -15.49 23.53 26.13
C SER A 763 -16.94 24.01 26.00
N LYS A 764 -17.29 24.65 24.87
CA LYS A 764 -18.67 24.98 24.49
C LYS A 764 -19.39 23.84 23.76
N LEU A 765 -18.64 22.90 23.17
CA LEU A 765 -19.17 21.76 22.42
C LEU A 765 -19.39 20.53 23.32
N VAL A 766 -18.51 20.30 24.30
CA VAL A 766 -18.52 19.09 25.15
C VAL A 766 -18.23 19.40 26.63
N LYS A 767 -18.89 18.67 27.53
CA LYS A 767 -18.63 18.67 28.98
C LYS A 767 -18.63 17.25 29.55
N PHE A 768 -17.89 17.01 30.62
CA PHE A 768 -17.90 15.73 31.32
C PHE A 768 -19.23 15.53 32.06
N ASN A 769 -19.81 14.33 31.95
CA ASN A 769 -21.01 13.95 32.69
C ASN A 769 -20.66 12.82 33.68
N THR A 770 -20.71 13.14 34.99
CA THR A 770 -20.32 12.23 36.07
C THR A 770 -21.18 10.96 36.12
N LYS A 771 -22.50 11.06 35.89
CA LYS A 771 -23.41 9.91 35.86
C LYS A 771 -23.11 8.95 34.71
N LYS A 772 -22.80 9.48 33.51
CA LYS A 772 -22.40 8.68 32.35
C LYS A 772 -20.96 8.14 32.49
N GLY A 773 -20.06 8.88 33.14
CA GLY A 773 -18.63 8.58 33.23
C GLY A 773 -17.84 8.91 31.96
N PHE A 774 -18.39 9.77 31.09
CA PHE A 774 -17.81 10.16 29.81
C PHE A 774 -18.14 11.63 29.48
N PHE A 775 -17.41 12.22 28.55
CA PHE A 775 -17.78 13.49 27.93
C PHE A 775 -19.01 13.34 27.04
N CYS A 776 -19.91 14.32 27.11
CA CYS A 776 -21.12 14.40 26.32
C CYS A 776 -21.19 15.73 25.56
N PRO A 777 -21.70 15.71 24.31
CA PRO A 777 -22.09 16.91 23.57
C PRO A 777 -23.11 17.79 24.34
N ILE A 778 -23.07 19.09 24.10
CA ILE A 778 -23.96 20.09 24.69
C ILE A 778 -24.90 20.64 23.62
N SER A 779 -26.21 20.61 23.87
CA SER A 779 -27.23 21.20 22.99
C SER A 779 -27.29 22.73 23.12
N LYS A 780 -27.88 23.43 22.13
CA LYS A 780 -28.17 24.89 22.18
C LYS A 780 -28.94 25.32 23.44
N LYS A 781 -29.73 24.43 24.07
CA LYS A 781 -30.43 24.65 25.35
C LYS A 781 -29.61 24.23 26.59
N ASN A 782 -28.30 24.05 26.46
CA ASN A 782 -27.35 23.65 27.52
C ASN A 782 -27.63 22.26 28.16
N HIS A 783 -28.50 21.43 27.56
CA HIS A 783 -28.73 20.04 27.97
C HIS A 783 -27.64 19.10 27.44
N PHE A 784 -27.29 18.07 28.21
CA PHE A 784 -26.35 17.01 27.81
C PHE A 784 -26.99 16.04 26.82
N HIS A 785 -26.45 15.95 25.60
CA HIS A 785 -26.84 14.95 24.61
C HIS A 785 -25.89 13.73 24.65
N CYS A 786 -25.81 13.06 25.80
CA CYS A 786 -24.95 11.90 25.99
C CYS A 786 -25.27 10.75 25.02
N LEU A 787 -24.25 9.96 24.65
CA LEU A 787 -24.45 8.76 23.84
C LEU A 787 -25.26 7.70 24.61
N GLY A 788 -26.11 6.96 23.89
CA GLY A 788 -26.97 5.91 24.44
C GLY A 788 -26.21 4.72 25.06
N ASN A 789 -26.97 3.78 25.64
CA ASN A 789 -26.44 2.69 26.46
C ASN A 789 -25.54 1.70 25.70
N SER A 790 -25.64 1.64 24.36
CA SER A 790 -24.74 0.84 23.51
C SER A 790 -23.31 1.39 23.43
N LYS A 791 -23.06 2.64 23.88
CA LYS A 791 -21.75 3.30 23.84
C LYS A 791 -21.28 3.57 25.27
N GLY A 792 -20.07 3.12 25.60
CA GLY A 792 -19.56 3.11 26.97
C GLY A 792 -20.20 2.05 27.87
N ARG A 793 -20.51 0.86 27.31
CA ARG A 793 -21.05 -0.28 28.06
C ARG A 793 -20.13 -0.63 29.24
N ARG A 794 -20.74 -0.97 30.39
CA ARG A 794 -20.06 -1.65 31.49
C ARG A 794 -20.13 -3.15 31.21
N TYR A 795 -18.99 -3.81 31.16
CA TYR A 795 -18.82 -5.24 30.98
C TYR A 795 -17.71 -5.72 31.92
N GLU A 796 -17.62 -7.03 32.14
CA GLU A 796 -16.58 -7.64 32.98
C GLU A 796 -15.17 -7.22 32.54
N LYS A 797 -14.22 -7.18 33.49
CA LYS A 797 -12.83 -6.90 33.14
C LYS A 797 -12.28 -8.10 32.36
N MET A 798 -11.58 -7.84 31.26
CA MET A 798 -10.82 -8.86 30.53
C MET A 798 -9.87 -9.61 31.47
N SER A 799 -9.81 -10.93 31.34
CA SER A 799 -8.97 -11.80 32.18
C SER A 799 -7.48 -11.48 32.04
N SER A 800 -6.68 -11.93 33.01
CA SER A 800 -5.22 -11.87 32.93
C SER A 800 -4.70 -12.65 31.72
N TYR A 801 -5.22 -13.86 31.51
CA TYR A 801 -4.87 -14.73 30.37
C TYR A 801 -5.13 -14.05 29.02
N ALA A 802 -6.33 -13.53 28.78
CA ALA A 802 -6.65 -12.87 27.52
C ALA A 802 -5.81 -11.60 27.31
N ARG A 803 -5.51 -10.85 28.38
CA ARG A 803 -4.62 -9.68 28.30
C ARG A 803 -3.20 -10.07 27.90
N GLU A 804 -2.65 -11.13 28.50
CA GLU A 804 -1.32 -11.62 28.16
C GLU A 804 -1.25 -12.16 26.73
N TYR A 805 -2.22 -12.99 26.34
CA TYR A 805 -2.36 -13.49 24.97
C TYR A 805 -2.37 -12.34 23.95
N LEU A 806 -3.21 -11.32 24.16
CA LEU A 806 -3.34 -10.20 23.22
C LEU A 806 -2.09 -9.30 23.19
N ASN A 807 -1.42 -9.10 24.34
CA ASN A 807 -0.15 -8.38 24.39
C ASN A 807 0.94 -9.09 23.56
N ASN A 808 1.01 -10.42 23.65
CA ASN A 808 1.95 -11.23 22.89
C ASN A 808 1.58 -11.27 21.39
N TYR A 809 0.30 -11.47 21.07
CA TYR A 809 -0.23 -11.46 19.70
C TYR A 809 0.06 -10.14 18.97
N TYR A 810 -0.24 -9.00 19.58
CA TYR A 810 -0.01 -7.69 18.96
C TYR A 810 1.43 -7.15 19.08
N LEU A 811 2.35 -7.85 19.76
CA LEU A 811 3.74 -7.41 19.98
C LEU A 811 4.41 -6.93 18.68
N LEU A 812 4.44 -7.79 17.67
CA LEU A 812 5.05 -7.51 16.37
C LEU A 812 4.26 -6.46 15.57
N HIS A 813 2.92 -6.44 15.66
CA HIS A 813 2.08 -5.47 14.96
C HIS A 813 2.26 -4.05 15.54
N ASN A 814 2.43 -3.92 16.86
CA ASN A 814 2.71 -2.65 17.53
C ASN A 814 4.12 -2.14 17.22
N GLN A 815 5.13 -3.02 17.14
CA GLN A 815 6.47 -2.64 16.67
C GLN A 815 6.46 -2.15 15.21
N LYS A 816 5.76 -2.87 14.31
CA LYS A 816 5.53 -2.43 12.92
C LYS A 816 4.81 -1.07 12.88
N LEU A 817 3.83 -0.84 13.76
CA LEU A 817 3.08 0.42 13.85
C LEU A 817 3.98 1.59 14.27
N ILE A 818 4.83 1.42 15.29
CA ILE A 818 5.77 2.46 15.73
C ILE A 818 6.68 2.89 14.58
N LYS A 819 7.25 1.93 13.82
CA LYS A 819 8.09 2.21 12.65
C LYS A 819 7.29 2.92 11.55
N LEU A 820 6.07 2.46 11.24
CA LEU A 820 5.21 3.08 10.24
C LEU A 820 4.83 4.53 10.59
N LEU A 821 4.42 4.78 11.83
CA LEU A 821 4.00 6.11 12.29
C LEU A 821 5.16 7.10 12.28
N ARG A 822 6.32 6.72 12.84
CA ARG A 822 7.55 7.55 12.82
C ARG A 822 7.99 7.87 11.39
N ASN A 823 8.05 6.87 10.50
CA ASN A 823 8.47 7.07 9.12
C ASN A 823 7.54 8.00 8.31
N ASN A 824 6.30 8.22 8.77
CA ASN A 824 5.33 9.11 8.13
C ASN A 824 5.07 10.40 8.93
N ASN A 825 5.92 10.70 9.93
CA ASN A 825 5.83 11.88 10.80
C ASN A 825 4.52 11.99 11.61
N TYR A 826 3.95 10.86 12.03
CA TYR A 826 2.82 10.83 12.96
C TYR A 826 3.27 10.72 14.42
N SER A 827 2.58 11.43 15.30
CA SER A 827 2.68 11.24 16.75
C SER A 827 2.26 9.82 17.15
N LEU A 828 2.99 9.22 18.09
CA LEU A 828 2.60 7.93 18.66
C LEU A 828 1.48 8.14 19.69
N PRO A 829 0.39 7.35 19.65
CA PRO A 829 -0.59 7.31 20.74
C PRO A 829 0.07 7.04 22.10
N SER A 830 -0.54 7.53 23.18
CA SER A 830 -0.06 7.38 24.56
C SER A 830 0.11 5.91 24.95
N TRP A 831 -0.87 5.06 24.66
CA TRP A 831 -0.81 3.61 24.89
C TRP A 831 0.35 2.94 24.14
N LEU A 832 0.64 3.38 22.91
CA LEU A 832 1.73 2.86 22.08
C LEU A 832 3.10 3.38 22.54
N THR A 833 3.14 4.61 23.05
CA THR A 833 4.33 5.22 23.67
C THR A 833 4.70 4.49 24.96
N PHE A 834 3.70 4.15 25.79
CA PHE A 834 3.88 3.34 27.00
C PHE A 834 4.37 1.93 26.65
N PHE A 835 3.76 1.27 25.67
CA PHE A 835 4.24 -0.02 25.13
C PHE A 835 5.71 0.09 24.67
N ASN A 836 6.06 1.11 23.89
CA ASN A 836 7.44 1.30 23.43
C ASN A 836 8.43 1.49 24.60
N ARG A 837 8.05 2.24 25.63
CA ARG A 837 8.85 2.38 26.86
C ARG A 837 9.06 1.02 27.53
N ILE A 838 8.02 0.22 27.74
CA ILE A 838 8.16 -1.14 28.31
C ILE A 838 9.11 -2.00 27.48
N GLN A 839 9.03 -1.97 26.15
CA GLN A 839 9.91 -2.77 25.30
C GLN A 839 11.37 -2.31 25.38
N LEU A 840 11.63 -1.00 25.39
CA LEU A 840 12.97 -0.45 25.62
C LEU A 840 13.49 -0.83 27.02
N THR A 841 12.69 -0.66 28.06
CA THR A 841 13.02 -1.04 29.44
C THR A 841 13.36 -2.53 29.55
N LYS A 842 12.55 -3.43 28.97
CA LYS A 842 12.85 -4.87 28.90
C LYS A 842 14.16 -5.16 28.16
N ARG A 843 14.45 -4.42 27.09
CA ARG A 843 15.71 -4.55 26.34
C ARG A 843 16.92 -4.09 27.16
N CYS A 844 16.80 -2.99 27.90
CA CYS A 844 17.81 -2.53 28.86
C CYS A 844 18.04 -3.57 29.98
N PHE A 845 16.98 -4.15 30.57
CA PHE A 845 17.13 -5.20 31.58
C PHE A 845 17.65 -6.55 31.03
N SER A 846 17.45 -6.85 29.74
CA SER A 846 18.06 -8.03 29.09
C SER A 846 19.54 -7.85 28.77
N LEU A 847 20.05 -6.62 28.83
CA LEU A 847 21.48 -6.32 28.76
C LEU A 847 22.01 -6.25 30.21
N SER A 848 22.66 -7.32 30.66
CA SER A 848 23.27 -7.45 32.00
C SER A 848 24.38 -6.43 32.33
N ASN A 849 24.61 -5.46 31.45
CA ASN A 849 25.85 -4.70 31.34
C ASN A 849 25.67 -3.20 31.63
N ILE A 850 24.56 -2.77 32.25
CA ILE A 850 24.29 -1.34 32.49
C ILE A 850 24.79 -0.90 33.87
N CYS A 851 24.13 -1.30 34.98
CA CYS A 851 24.49 -0.85 36.33
C CYS A 851 24.15 -1.83 37.47
N HIS A 852 24.78 -1.63 38.65
CA HIS A 852 24.42 -2.26 39.93
C HIS A 852 24.27 -1.19 41.05
N THR A 853 23.48 -1.50 42.09
CA THR A 853 23.34 -0.69 43.32
C THR A 853 24.37 -1.11 44.37
N ALA A 854 24.99 -0.15 45.06
CA ALA A 854 25.94 -0.40 46.14
C ALA A 854 25.57 0.40 47.40
N GLU A 855 25.60 -0.27 48.56
CA GLU A 855 25.59 0.31 49.90
C GLU A 855 26.66 -0.43 50.71
N GLY A 856 27.52 0.27 51.46
CA GLY A 856 28.56 -0.38 52.27
C GLY A 856 29.67 0.53 52.76
N ARG A 857 30.02 0.42 54.05
CA ARG A 857 31.05 1.25 54.73
C ARG A 857 32.44 0.63 54.71
N MET A 858 33.50 1.43 54.46
CA MET A 858 34.90 1.01 54.74
C MET A 858 35.87 2.17 54.99
N GLY A 859 36.76 1.97 55.98
CA GLY A 859 37.81 2.90 56.38
C GLY A 859 39.17 2.69 55.70
N TYR A 860 40.06 3.65 55.93
CA TYR A 860 41.38 3.85 55.30
C TYR A 860 42.34 2.64 55.35
N PRO A 861 43.21 2.53 54.32
CA PRO A 861 44.59 2.94 54.57
C PRO A 861 45.16 3.95 53.55
N ASN A 862 46.27 4.58 53.95
CA ASN A 862 46.91 5.74 53.33
C ASN A 862 47.26 5.60 51.83
N GLU A 863 46.69 6.47 51.00
CA GLU A 863 47.29 6.94 49.73
C GLU A 863 46.75 8.35 49.41
N ARG A 864 47.47 9.12 48.58
CA ARG A 864 47.37 10.59 48.53
C ARG A 864 45.96 11.11 48.19
N TYR A 865 45.39 11.91 49.09
CA TYR A 865 44.21 12.73 48.85
C TYR A 865 44.57 14.03 48.14
N GLU A 866 43.88 14.34 47.04
CA GLU A 866 43.58 15.72 46.66
C GLU A 866 42.11 15.99 47.01
N PRO A 867 41.82 16.78 48.06
CA PRO A 867 40.47 17.19 48.36
C PRO A 867 39.99 18.19 47.30
N THR A 868 38.90 17.86 46.58
CA THR A 868 38.14 18.90 45.89
C THR A 868 37.64 19.93 46.91
N THR A 869 37.50 21.19 46.48
CA THR A 869 37.31 22.41 47.31
C THR A 869 35.98 22.49 48.09
N ILE A 870 35.33 21.36 48.33
CA ILE A 870 33.90 21.20 48.62
C ILE A 870 33.63 20.80 50.08
N ALA A 871 34.67 20.56 50.89
CA ALA A 871 34.56 20.29 52.33
C ALA A 871 33.85 21.40 53.15
N ALA A 872 33.63 22.58 52.57
CA ALA A 872 32.81 23.64 53.16
C ALA A 872 31.30 23.49 52.92
N LEU A 873 30.86 22.82 51.85
CA LEU A 873 29.46 22.72 51.42
C LEU A 873 28.66 21.60 52.13
N ASP A 874 29.36 20.62 52.70
CA ASP A 874 28.77 19.45 53.38
C ASP A 874 27.98 19.80 54.66
N LYS A 875 28.19 21.00 55.22
CA LYS A 875 27.49 21.47 56.42
C LYS A 875 26.04 21.91 56.17
N GLU A 876 25.68 22.32 54.95
CA GLU A 876 24.37 22.88 54.64
C GLU A 876 23.45 21.95 53.83
N ASN A 877 24.00 21.04 53.00
CA ASN A 877 23.24 20.24 52.03
C ASN A 877 23.28 18.71 52.31
N LYS A 878 22.91 18.29 53.53
CA LYS A 878 23.05 16.92 54.08
C LYS A 878 22.42 15.74 53.29
N ASN A 879 21.70 15.97 52.19
CA ASN A 879 20.95 14.96 51.43
C ASN A 879 21.29 14.90 49.92
N LEU A 880 22.34 15.59 49.45
CA LEU A 880 22.76 15.56 48.04
C LEU A 880 23.98 14.64 47.83
N PRO A 881 23.99 13.80 46.78
CA PRO A 881 25.11 12.88 46.48
C PRO A 881 26.28 13.62 45.80
N LEU A 882 26.90 14.55 46.53
CA LEU A 882 28.06 15.32 46.05
C LEU A 882 29.32 14.45 46.00
N ILE A 883 30.14 14.58 44.96
CA ILE A 883 31.43 13.87 44.88
C ILE A 883 32.46 14.62 45.73
N THR A 884 32.93 14.03 46.83
CA THR A 884 33.80 14.67 47.83
C THR A 884 35.28 14.33 47.69
N GLY A 885 35.62 13.32 46.88
CA GLY A 885 36.99 12.91 46.60
C GLY A 885 37.09 11.99 45.40
N LEU A 886 38.27 11.95 44.78
CA LEU A 886 38.57 11.16 43.58
C LEU A 886 39.81 10.28 43.84
N TYR A 887 39.73 9.01 43.49
CA TYR A 887 40.85 8.06 43.53
C TYR A 887 41.23 7.60 42.12
N GLU A 888 42.36 6.89 41.98
CA GLU A 888 42.78 6.32 40.69
C GLU A 888 41.72 5.39 40.08
N ASP A 889 40.98 4.65 40.92
CA ASP A 889 40.04 3.59 40.53
C ASP A 889 38.60 3.81 41.04
N GLY A 890 38.26 4.99 41.60
CA GLY A 890 36.95 5.21 42.23
C GLY A 890 36.70 6.61 42.80
N PHE A 891 35.64 6.76 43.58
CA PHE A 891 35.08 8.05 44.03
C PHE A 891 34.64 8.00 45.50
N MET A 892 34.69 9.13 46.21
CA MET A 892 33.95 9.33 47.47
C MET A 892 32.73 10.22 47.24
N ILE A 893 31.68 9.98 48.02
CA ILE A 893 30.39 10.69 47.95
C ILE A 893 30.05 11.23 49.34
N ALA A 894 29.44 12.41 49.42
CA ALA A 894 29.01 13.02 50.68
C ALA A 894 28.07 12.08 51.46
N GLY A 895 28.39 11.84 52.73
CA GLY A 895 27.64 10.93 53.60
C GLY A 895 27.72 9.44 53.27
N GLN A 896 28.52 9.04 52.27
CA GLN A 896 28.74 7.66 51.83
C GLN A 896 30.24 7.36 51.72
N ASP A 897 30.57 6.09 51.46
CA ASP A 897 31.94 5.60 51.42
C ASP A 897 32.48 5.51 49.98
N ARG A 898 33.72 5.06 49.85
CA ARG A 898 34.41 4.93 48.57
C ARG A 898 33.73 3.89 47.66
N ILE A 899 33.18 4.34 46.53
CA ILE A 899 32.74 3.45 45.45
C ILE A 899 33.92 3.19 44.50
N VAL A 900 34.23 1.91 44.28
CA VAL A 900 35.26 1.46 43.34
C VAL A 900 34.63 1.20 41.97
N GLY A 901 35.25 1.77 40.92
CA GLY A 901 34.83 1.67 39.53
C GLY A 901 34.17 2.93 38.99
N ALA A 902 33.72 2.87 37.73
CA ALA A 902 32.94 3.93 37.12
C ALA A 902 31.53 4.03 37.74
N ILE A 903 30.97 5.25 37.79
CA ILE A 903 29.67 5.53 38.42
C ILE A 903 28.76 6.34 37.50
N PHE A 904 27.46 6.18 37.68
CA PHE A 904 26.43 7.00 37.05
C PHE A 904 25.64 7.72 38.15
N SER A 905 25.57 9.05 38.07
CA SER A 905 25.02 9.92 39.11
C SER A 905 23.74 10.62 38.65
N PHE A 906 22.75 10.58 39.53
CA PHE A 906 21.47 11.28 39.44
C PHE A 906 21.38 12.32 40.57
N PRO A 907 20.45 13.29 40.49
CA PRO A 907 20.28 14.32 41.51
C PRO A 907 20.03 13.84 42.97
N ARG A 908 19.75 12.55 43.19
CA ARG A 908 19.47 11.97 44.51
C ARG A 908 20.05 10.56 44.74
N GLN A 909 20.70 9.97 43.75
CA GLN A 909 21.14 8.56 43.77
C GLN A 909 22.39 8.39 42.91
N ILE A 910 23.27 7.46 43.28
CA ILE A 910 24.40 7.03 42.46
C ILE A 910 24.32 5.51 42.28
N ILE A 911 24.69 5.03 41.10
CA ILE A 911 24.77 3.60 40.77
C ILE A 911 26.13 3.29 40.14
N CYS A 912 26.62 2.06 40.34
CA CYS A 912 27.85 1.60 39.71
C CYS A 912 27.61 1.42 38.21
N TRP A 913 28.42 2.06 37.37
CA TRP A 913 28.32 2.01 35.91
C TRP A 913 29.29 0.98 35.35
N ASN A 914 28.79 0.05 34.53
CA ASN A 914 29.55 -1.12 34.09
C ASN A 914 30.42 -0.80 32.85
N VAL A 915 31.40 0.09 33.04
CA VAL A 915 32.39 0.55 32.05
C VAL A 915 33.79 0.39 32.65
N TYR A 916 34.69 -0.28 31.93
CA TYR A 916 36.04 -0.62 32.42
C TYR A 916 37.18 0.13 31.71
N SER A 917 36.92 0.75 30.55
CA SER A 917 37.82 1.69 29.88
C SER A 917 37.02 2.79 29.15
N PRO A 918 37.62 3.94 28.79
CA PRO A 918 36.95 5.03 28.07
C PRO A 918 36.33 4.62 26.73
N GLU A 919 36.91 3.64 26.04
CA GLU A 919 36.40 3.10 24.78
C GLU A 919 35.07 2.36 24.94
N GLN A 920 34.78 1.84 26.15
CA GLN A 920 33.52 1.18 26.48
C GLN A 920 32.39 2.17 26.79
N ILE A 921 32.64 3.48 26.76
CA ILE A 921 31.61 4.52 26.83
C ILE A 921 30.90 4.62 25.47
N THR A 922 30.09 3.60 25.16
CA THR A 922 29.33 3.46 23.90
C THR A 922 27.89 3.98 24.04
N PRO A 923 27.12 4.17 22.95
CA PRO A 923 25.68 4.47 23.02
C PRO A 923 24.88 3.51 23.92
N GLU A 924 25.23 2.21 23.91
CA GLU A 924 24.59 1.18 24.73
C GLU A 924 24.86 1.39 26.22
N SER A 925 26.11 1.75 26.59
CA SER A 925 26.49 2.05 27.98
C SER A 925 25.74 3.27 28.54
N LEU A 926 25.31 4.18 27.67
CA LEU A 926 24.58 5.41 27.99
C LEU A 926 23.07 5.34 27.65
N ALA A 927 22.55 4.16 27.28
CA ALA A 927 21.14 3.98 26.88
C ALA A 927 20.13 4.43 27.96
N LEU A 928 20.57 4.50 29.22
CA LEU A 928 19.83 5.06 30.35
C LEU A 928 19.33 6.50 30.07
N LEU A 929 20.10 7.32 29.35
CA LEU A 929 19.73 8.69 28.97
C LEU A 929 18.53 8.77 28.00
N GLU A 930 18.15 7.68 27.33
CA GLU A 930 16.91 7.63 26.53
C GLU A 930 15.64 7.48 27.39
N VAL A 931 15.75 6.87 28.57
CA VAL A 931 14.60 6.36 29.33
C VAL A 931 14.29 7.13 30.61
N VAL A 932 15.26 7.81 31.22
CA VAL A 932 15.01 8.48 32.52
C VAL A 932 14.15 9.73 32.36
N GLN A 933 13.32 9.98 33.38
CA GLN A 933 12.45 11.14 33.52
C GLN A 933 12.52 11.68 34.97
N PRO A 934 12.50 13.01 35.19
CA PRO A 934 12.53 14.08 34.19
C PRO A 934 13.85 14.09 33.39
N ARG A 935 13.79 14.58 32.15
CA ARG A 935 14.96 14.61 31.24
C ARG A 935 15.97 15.65 31.74
N PRO A 936 17.28 15.32 31.92
CA PRO A 936 18.27 16.30 32.35
C PRO A 936 18.34 17.52 31.44
N GLU A 937 18.58 18.68 32.05
CA GLU A 937 18.97 19.90 31.34
C GLU A 937 20.38 19.74 30.75
N ILE A 938 21.27 19.16 31.55
CA ILE A 938 22.68 18.96 31.23
C ILE A 938 23.18 17.59 31.71
N PHE A 939 23.96 16.92 30.86
CA PHE A 939 24.66 15.68 31.16
C PHE A 939 26.18 15.92 31.18
N VAL A 940 26.84 15.58 32.29
CA VAL A 940 28.28 15.77 32.48
C VAL A 940 28.99 14.43 32.40
N LEU A 941 29.96 14.28 31.49
CA LEU A 941 30.69 13.03 31.29
C LEU A 941 32.17 13.21 31.66
N GLY A 942 32.60 12.57 32.76
CA GLY A 942 34.00 12.45 33.15
C GLY A 942 34.64 11.24 32.47
N ILE A 943 35.67 11.48 31.65
CA ILE A 943 36.32 10.43 30.81
C ILE A 943 37.67 9.93 31.36
N GLY A 944 37.98 10.23 32.62
CA GLY A 944 39.28 9.99 33.23
C GLY A 944 40.24 11.16 32.97
N SER A 945 41.36 10.88 32.31
CA SER A 945 42.41 11.88 32.03
C SER A 945 42.11 12.74 30.79
N ARG A 946 42.87 13.84 30.61
CA ARG A 946 42.78 14.71 29.42
C ARG A 946 43.17 14.03 28.10
N THR A 947 43.85 12.89 28.14
CA THR A 947 44.32 12.17 26.94
C THR A 947 43.32 11.12 26.44
N ASN A 948 42.34 10.75 27.25
CA ASN A 948 41.37 9.71 26.94
C ASN A 948 40.40 10.15 25.82
N LYS A 949 39.89 9.20 25.03
CA LYS A 949 38.93 9.46 23.95
C LYS A 949 37.80 8.45 24.00
N ILE A 950 36.59 8.90 23.71
CA ILE A 950 35.40 8.04 23.60
C ILE A 950 35.03 7.84 22.11
N PRO A 951 34.27 6.77 21.76
CA PRO A 951 33.82 6.54 20.39
C PRO A 951 33.05 7.74 19.79
N PRO A 952 33.29 8.12 18.52
CA PRO A 952 32.57 9.24 17.88
C PRO A 952 31.06 9.05 17.83
N GLU A 953 30.61 7.80 17.71
CA GLU A 953 29.21 7.40 17.69
C GLU A 953 28.48 7.75 18.99
N THR A 954 29.18 7.69 20.14
CA THR A 954 28.64 8.11 21.45
C THR A 954 28.33 9.60 21.49
N ILE A 955 29.20 10.44 20.93
CA ILE A 955 28.97 11.89 20.84
C ILE A 955 27.77 12.19 19.93
N GLN A 956 27.63 11.46 18.83
CA GLN A 956 26.48 11.58 17.93
C GLN A 956 25.18 11.09 18.59
N PHE A 957 25.25 10.03 19.39
CA PHE A 957 24.14 9.53 20.20
C PHE A 957 23.65 10.59 21.20
N ILE A 958 24.52 11.13 22.07
CA ILE A 958 24.13 12.17 23.05
C ILE A 958 23.54 13.40 22.35
N ARG A 959 24.10 13.83 21.21
CA ARG A 959 23.53 14.91 20.39
C ARG A 959 22.12 14.59 19.87
N SER A 960 21.87 13.35 19.46
CA SER A 960 20.54 12.92 18.99
C SER A 960 19.45 13.02 20.07
N LEU A 961 19.85 12.93 21.35
CA LEU A 961 18.95 13.06 22.49
C LEU A 961 18.48 14.51 22.73
N LYS A 962 19.15 15.53 22.17
CA LYS A 962 18.87 16.96 22.43
C LYS A 962 18.96 17.33 23.92
N ILE A 963 19.93 16.75 24.62
CA ILE A 963 20.33 17.11 25.99
C ILE A 963 21.58 18.00 25.87
N GLY A 964 21.71 19.06 26.68
CA GLY A 964 22.97 19.80 26.77
C GLY A 964 24.05 18.89 27.40
N PHE A 965 25.29 18.90 26.93
CA PHE A 965 26.28 18.00 27.51
C PHE A 965 27.69 18.58 27.48
N GLU A 966 28.46 18.21 28.49
CA GLU A 966 29.88 18.52 28.60
C GLU A 966 30.67 17.22 28.79
N ILE A 967 31.80 17.12 28.09
CA ILE A 967 32.74 16.00 28.22
C ILE A 967 34.03 16.61 28.76
N LEU A 968 34.42 16.19 29.97
CA LEU A 968 35.48 16.82 30.74
C LEU A 968 36.43 15.76 31.32
N PRO A 969 37.67 16.12 31.68
CA PRO A 969 38.48 15.33 32.60
C PRO A 969 37.73 15.12 33.91
N THR A 970 37.83 13.93 34.50
CA THR A 970 36.93 13.54 35.60
C THR A 970 36.99 14.46 36.81
N THR A 971 38.15 15.03 37.15
CA THR A 971 38.28 16.07 38.19
C THR A 971 37.34 17.25 37.94
N GLN A 972 37.45 17.86 36.76
CA GLN A 972 36.62 19.00 36.33
C GLN A 972 35.14 18.60 36.17
N ALA A 973 34.88 17.37 35.72
CA ALA A 973 33.52 16.82 35.60
C ALA A 973 32.81 16.74 36.96
N CYS A 974 33.51 16.30 38.02
CA CYS A 974 32.97 16.22 39.37
C CYS A 974 32.68 17.62 39.95
N GLU A 975 33.58 18.59 39.72
CA GLU A 975 33.36 20.00 40.11
C GLU A 975 32.13 20.61 39.43
N THR A 976 32.03 20.50 38.11
CA THR A 976 30.88 20.99 37.32
C THR A 976 29.58 20.33 37.77
N PHE A 977 29.56 19.01 37.98
CA PHE A 977 28.37 18.29 38.46
C PHE A 977 27.94 18.77 39.84
N ASN A 978 28.86 18.85 40.80
CA ASN A 978 28.55 19.29 42.16
C ASN A 978 27.99 20.70 42.18
N PHE A 979 28.60 21.63 41.44
CA PHE A 979 28.12 23.01 41.31
C PHE A 979 26.69 23.07 40.76
N LEU A 980 26.44 22.41 39.63
CA LEU A 980 25.11 22.35 39.00
C LEU A 980 24.06 21.69 39.90
N LEU A 981 24.46 20.67 40.68
CA LEU A 981 23.58 19.99 41.62
C LEU A 981 23.23 20.87 42.83
N THR A 982 24.20 21.63 43.36
CA THR A 982 23.93 22.62 44.43
C THR A 982 23.07 23.79 43.96
N ASP A 983 23.13 24.15 42.68
CA ASP A 983 22.27 25.15 42.03
C ASP A 983 20.85 24.62 41.73
N ASN A 984 20.46 23.47 42.29
CA ASN A 984 19.18 22.76 42.08
C ASN A 984 18.86 22.47 40.59
N ARG A 985 19.84 22.50 39.70
CA ARG A 985 19.63 22.17 38.28
C ARG A 985 19.49 20.67 38.09
N LEU A 986 18.70 20.28 37.09
CA LEU A 986 18.49 18.87 36.78
C LEU A 986 19.68 18.31 35.98
N VAL A 987 20.80 18.11 36.68
CA VAL A 987 22.06 17.57 36.15
C VAL A 987 22.20 16.08 36.39
N TYR A 988 22.69 15.36 35.38
CA TYR A 988 23.01 13.93 35.44
C TYR A 988 24.49 13.77 35.06
N ALA A 989 25.17 12.74 35.56
CA ALA A 989 26.56 12.51 35.18
C ALA A 989 26.93 11.03 35.02
N GLY A 990 27.92 10.78 34.17
CA GLY A 990 28.68 9.52 34.14
C GLY A 990 30.14 9.83 34.43
N PHE A 991 30.76 9.13 35.37
CA PHE A 991 32.16 9.35 35.73
C PHE A 991 32.98 8.07 35.60
N PHE A 992 33.99 8.12 34.75
CA PHE A 992 35.06 7.15 34.67
C PHE A 992 36.23 7.62 35.57
N PRO A 993 36.86 6.75 36.39
CA PRO A 993 37.96 7.14 37.27
C PRO A 993 39.26 7.48 36.49
N GLN A 994 40.34 7.85 37.17
CA GLN A 994 41.54 8.35 36.47
C GLN A 994 42.30 7.26 35.68
N LYS A 995 42.15 5.98 36.05
CA LYS A 995 42.92 4.84 35.51
C LYS A 995 42.00 3.75 34.96
N ASP A 996 42.49 3.05 33.94
CA ASP A 996 41.76 1.93 33.34
C ASP A 996 41.59 0.77 34.32
N LEU A 997 40.39 0.18 34.31
CA LEU A 997 39.96 -0.84 35.28
C LEU A 997 40.21 -2.27 34.76
N THR A 998 41.18 -2.42 33.86
CA THR A 998 41.49 -3.64 33.11
C THR A 998 42.61 -4.49 33.72
N ASP A 999 43.19 -4.04 34.84
CA ASP A 999 44.18 -4.77 35.64
C ASP A 999 43.62 -6.12 36.14
N GLN A 1000 44.43 -7.18 36.09
CA GLN A 1000 44.10 -8.53 36.58
C GLN A 1000 43.61 -8.52 38.04
N ASN A 1001 44.10 -7.58 38.86
CA ASN A 1001 43.71 -7.43 40.25
C ASN A 1001 42.42 -6.59 40.48
N TYR A 1002 41.81 -6.04 39.44
CA TYR A 1002 40.57 -5.25 39.59
C TYR A 1002 39.37 -6.12 39.99
N GLY A 1003 39.24 -7.31 39.40
CA GLY A 1003 38.21 -8.29 39.79
C GLY A 1003 38.36 -8.73 41.25
N LEU A 1004 39.60 -8.88 41.73
CA LEU A 1004 39.90 -9.21 43.12
C LEU A 1004 39.56 -8.04 44.07
N ARG A 1005 39.94 -6.80 43.73
CA ARG A 1005 39.58 -5.59 44.50
C ARG A 1005 38.07 -5.39 44.60
N LYS A 1006 37.34 -5.56 43.49
CA LYS A 1006 35.88 -5.49 43.43
C LYS A 1006 35.22 -6.62 44.25
N ALA A 1007 35.79 -7.83 44.22
CA ALA A 1007 35.31 -8.96 45.02
C ALA A 1007 35.58 -8.79 46.52
N ILE A 1008 36.76 -8.28 46.92
CA ILE A 1008 37.12 -8.00 48.32
C ILE A 1008 36.18 -6.94 48.92
N ALA A 1009 35.93 -5.85 48.18
CA ALA A 1009 34.97 -4.82 48.57
C ALA A 1009 33.54 -5.36 48.72
N HIS A 1010 33.14 -6.36 47.92
CA HIS A 1010 31.85 -7.03 48.05
C HIS A 1010 31.81 -8.11 49.15
N SER A 1011 32.92 -8.80 49.45
CA SER A 1011 32.94 -9.93 50.38
C SER A 1011 33.05 -9.50 51.85
N GLN A 1012 33.76 -8.40 52.13
CA GLN A 1012 33.92 -7.89 53.50
C GLN A 1012 32.65 -7.21 54.07
N LEU A 1013 31.56 -7.19 53.30
CA LEU A 1013 30.22 -6.76 53.73
C LEU A 1013 29.41 -7.87 54.43
N TYR A 1014 29.85 -9.14 54.38
CA TYR A 1014 29.01 -10.29 54.77
C TYR A 1014 29.23 -10.86 56.18
N GLU A 1015 30.20 -10.38 56.96
CA GLU A 1015 30.57 -11.00 58.25
C GLU A 1015 29.76 -10.56 59.49
N LYS A 1016 28.69 -9.74 59.37
CA LYS A 1016 27.91 -9.30 60.55
C LYS A 1016 26.39 -9.32 60.50
N ASP A 1017 25.73 -9.51 59.35
CA ASP A 1017 24.26 -9.44 59.26
C ASP A 1017 23.56 -10.76 58.87
N GLU A 1018 24.13 -11.92 59.25
CA GLU A 1018 23.47 -13.24 59.12
C GLU A 1018 22.18 -13.38 59.94
N GLU A 1019 21.92 -12.47 60.89
CA GLU A 1019 20.78 -12.57 61.83
C GLU A 1019 19.55 -11.75 61.41
N TYR A 1020 19.69 -10.73 60.54
CA TYR A 1020 18.58 -9.83 60.19
C TYR A 1020 17.85 -10.17 58.86
N ILE A 1021 18.54 -10.80 57.89
CA ILE A 1021 17.99 -11.08 56.55
C ILE A 1021 17.12 -12.37 56.50
N LYS A 1022 16.84 -12.99 57.65
CA LYS A 1022 16.14 -14.29 57.74
C LYS A 1022 14.61 -14.25 57.81
N LYS A 1023 13.92 -13.09 57.69
CA LYS A 1023 12.47 -13.00 57.93
C LYS A 1023 11.51 -12.61 56.78
N ASP A 1024 11.73 -11.54 56.01
CA ASP A 1024 10.56 -10.87 55.36
C ASP A 1024 10.51 -10.68 53.83
N LEU A 1025 11.45 -11.15 52.99
CA LEU A 1025 11.37 -10.89 51.53
C LEU A 1025 11.68 -12.05 50.56
N LEU A 1026 11.63 -13.31 51.00
CA LEU A 1026 12.01 -14.47 50.16
C LEU A 1026 11.03 -15.66 50.15
N LYS A 1027 9.79 -15.49 50.65
CA LYS A 1027 8.86 -16.61 50.82
C LYS A 1027 8.12 -17.04 49.55
N ASP A 1028 7.60 -16.10 48.76
CA ASP A 1028 6.72 -16.45 47.63
C ASP A 1028 7.47 -16.77 46.32
N THR A 1029 8.65 -16.18 46.11
CA THR A 1029 9.42 -16.34 44.85
C THR A 1029 10.29 -17.61 44.83
N TYR A 1030 10.68 -18.12 46.00
CA TYR A 1030 11.60 -19.25 46.13
C TYR A 1030 10.86 -20.60 46.02
N ASP A 1031 9.65 -20.72 46.58
CA ASP A 1031 8.85 -21.96 46.57
C ASP A 1031 8.39 -22.38 45.16
N VAL A 1032 8.14 -21.43 44.25
CA VAL A 1032 7.81 -21.73 42.84
C VAL A 1032 9.02 -22.34 42.11
N MET A 1033 10.23 -21.85 42.37
CA MET A 1033 11.45 -22.37 41.72
C MET A 1033 11.92 -23.70 42.32
N LEU A 1034 11.74 -23.92 43.63
CA LEU A 1034 12.09 -25.19 44.29
C LEU A 1034 11.18 -26.35 43.89
N LYS A 1035 9.90 -26.09 43.59
CA LYS A 1035 8.98 -27.11 43.07
C LYS A 1035 9.41 -27.65 41.70
N ALA A 1036 10.01 -26.81 40.85
CA ALA A 1036 10.52 -27.20 39.54
C ALA A 1036 11.85 -27.98 39.59
N HIS A 1037 12.58 -27.96 40.73
CA HIS A 1037 13.87 -28.64 40.87
C HIS A 1037 13.78 -30.00 41.58
N ARG A 1038 12.77 -30.24 42.41
CA ARG A 1038 12.68 -31.43 43.29
C ARG A 1038 12.17 -32.72 42.64
N GLU A 1039 11.70 -32.72 41.39
CA GLU A 1039 11.24 -33.93 40.70
C GLU A 1039 12.35 -34.69 39.93
N ARG A 1040 13.64 -34.35 40.12
CA ARG A 1040 14.75 -35.07 39.46
C ARG A 1040 15.72 -35.75 40.46
N LYS A 1041 15.47 -37.06 40.61
CA LYS A 1041 16.40 -38.14 41.02
C LYS A 1041 16.87 -38.21 42.49
N LEU A 1042 16.10 -38.99 43.25
CA LEU A 1042 16.52 -40.22 43.94
C LEU A 1042 18.04 -40.50 44.07
N LEU A 1043 18.51 -40.61 45.32
CA LEU A 1043 19.12 -41.84 45.90
C LEU A 1043 19.20 -41.72 47.45
N ARG A 1044 18.84 -42.80 48.16
CA ARG A 1044 18.99 -43.03 49.62
C ARG A 1044 20.24 -43.93 49.86
N PRO A 1045 20.65 -44.31 51.10
CA PRO A 1045 20.18 -44.00 52.47
C PRO A 1045 21.29 -43.33 53.35
N TYR A 1046 21.05 -42.81 54.56
CA TYR A 1046 20.85 -43.54 55.83
C TYR A 1046 20.11 -42.68 56.90
N SER A 1047 19.71 -43.33 57.99
CA SER A 1047 18.94 -42.81 59.14
C SER A 1047 19.60 -43.30 60.45
N PRO A 1048 19.13 -43.01 61.70
CA PRO A 1048 17.94 -42.24 62.14
C PRO A 1048 18.19 -41.30 63.36
N LEU A 1049 17.09 -40.89 64.02
CA LEU A 1049 16.94 -40.32 65.39
C LEU A 1049 17.08 -38.78 65.54
N SER A 1050 16.27 -38.07 66.33
CA SER A 1050 14.92 -38.35 66.91
C SER A 1050 14.34 -37.10 67.60
N ARG A 1051 13.00 -36.85 67.48
CA ARG A 1051 12.06 -36.21 68.47
C ARG A 1051 12.44 -34.82 69.09
N ARG A 1052 11.54 -33.88 69.44
CA ARG A 1052 10.06 -33.79 69.44
C ARG A 1052 9.58 -32.33 69.69
N GLU A 1053 8.31 -32.03 69.36
CA GLU A 1053 7.34 -31.11 70.05
C GLU A 1053 7.79 -29.66 70.43
N SER A 1054 7.25 -28.57 69.84
CA SER A 1054 5.98 -27.85 70.13
C SER A 1054 5.94 -27.18 71.52
N SER A 1055 5.44 -25.95 71.75
CA SER A 1055 4.16 -25.34 71.32
C SER A 1055 4.08 -23.82 71.66
N VAL A 1056 3.51 -22.94 70.80
CA VAL A 1056 2.19 -22.24 70.93
C VAL A 1056 2.12 -20.93 71.76
N LYS A 1057 1.79 -19.83 71.04
CA LYS A 1057 0.97 -18.61 71.34
C LYS A 1057 0.96 -17.93 72.74
N GLN A 1058 0.99 -16.59 72.73
CA GLN A 1058 -0.18 -15.75 73.09
C GLN A 1058 -0.06 -14.31 72.56
N ASP A 1059 -1.22 -13.68 72.32
CA ASP A 1059 -1.39 -12.26 71.96
C ASP A 1059 -1.74 -11.43 73.24
N ASP A 1060 -1.63 -10.09 73.21
CA ASP A 1060 -2.71 -9.14 73.57
C ASP A 1060 -2.28 -7.65 73.79
N ASP A 1061 -3.05 -6.76 73.17
CA ASP A 1061 -3.62 -5.47 73.62
C ASP A 1061 -2.86 -4.27 74.26
N THR A 1062 -2.89 -3.16 73.49
CA THR A 1062 -3.47 -1.82 73.82
C THR A 1062 -2.72 -0.68 74.57
N ASN A 1063 -2.91 0.53 74.00
CA ASN A 1063 -3.37 1.79 74.62
C ASN A 1063 -2.42 2.87 75.27
N VAL A 1064 -2.62 4.12 74.76
CA VAL A 1064 -3.02 5.36 75.50
C VAL A 1064 -2.00 6.44 75.95
N GLN A 1065 -2.21 7.69 75.44
CA GLN A 1065 -2.00 9.05 76.03
C GLN A 1065 -0.56 9.55 76.40
N SER A 1066 -0.22 10.86 76.54
CA SER A 1066 -0.83 12.17 76.13
C SER A 1066 0.05 13.40 76.48
N LEU A 1067 -0.19 14.57 75.83
CA LEU A 1067 0.09 15.98 76.30
C LEU A 1067 1.58 16.41 76.43
N THR A 1068 2.03 17.70 76.37
CA THR A 1068 1.44 19.06 76.55
C THR A 1068 2.04 20.20 75.66
N GLY A 1069 1.24 21.23 75.30
CA GLY A 1069 1.58 22.69 75.13
C GLY A 1069 2.40 23.21 73.92
N THR A 1070 2.74 24.52 73.75
CA THR A 1070 2.17 25.88 74.11
C THR A 1070 3.12 26.99 73.52
N SER A 1071 2.78 28.24 73.12
CA SER A 1071 1.53 29.00 72.87
C SER A 1071 1.80 30.41 72.21
N ASN A 1072 0.81 30.99 71.51
CA ASN A 1072 0.52 32.44 71.26
C ASN A 1072 1.26 33.35 70.22
N MET A 1073 0.43 33.97 69.33
CA MET A 1073 0.27 35.43 68.98
C MET A 1073 1.40 36.21 68.23
N GLU A 1074 1.18 37.29 67.42
CA GLU A 1074 -0.01 37.99 66.87
C GLU A 1074 0.33 38.93 65.65
N LYS A 1075 -0.69 39.28 64.84
CA LYS A 1075 -0.94 40.56 64.08
C LYS A 1075 -0.09 41.06 62.87
N ARG A 1076 -0.83 41.74 61.95
CA ARG A 1076 -0.39 42.56 60.78
C ARG A 1076 -0.41 44.08 61.14
N PRO A 1077 0.20 44.99 60.33
CA PRO A 1077 -0.52 45.79 59.30
C PRO A 1077 0.35 46.07 58.02
N SER A 1078 0.02 46.83 56.96
CA SER A 1078 -1.17 47.18 56.13
C SER A 1078 -0.84 48.43 55.26
N ILE A 1079 -1.52 48.67 54.10
CA ILE A 1079 -1.66 49.99 53.36
C ILE A 1079 -0.41 50.42 52.49
N LYS A 1080 -0.43 51.12 51.31
CA LYS A 1080 -1.33 51.92 50.41
C LYS A 1080 -0.94 51.64 48.92
N ASN A 1081 -1.80 51.47 47.91
CA ASN A 1081 -2.62 52.43 47.11
C ASN A 1081 -1.87 53.55 46.32
N ARG A 1082 -1.78 53.48 44.97
CA ARG A 1082 -2.49 54.37 43.97
C ARG A 1082 -2.00 54.33 42.49
N ASN A 1083 -2.99 54.54 41.59
CA ASN A 1083 -2.99 55.25 40.28
C ASN A 1083 -2.49 54.63 38.93
N GLN A 1084 -3.42 54.66 37.97
CA GLN A 1084 -3.33 54.71 36.48
C GLN A 1084 -2.93 56.15 35.99
N PRO A 1085 -2.85 56.52 34.67
CA PRO A 1085 -3.36 55.86 33.43
C PRO A 1085 -2.50 55.94 32.14
N GLU A 1086 -3.04 55.36 31.03
CA GLU A 1086 -2.82 55.74 29.60
C GLU A 1086 -1.40 55.62 28.97
N THR A 1087 -1.15 55.43 27.65
CA THR A 1087 -1.96 55.35 26.40
C THR A 1087 -1.23 54.49 25.31
N ASN A 1088 -1.97 54.13 24.23
CA ASN A 1088 -1.54 54.02 22.81
C ASN A 1088 -0.59 52.90 22.25
N LYS A 1089 -1.19 52.12 21.33
CA LYS A 1089 -0.79 51.84 19.92
C LYS A 1089 0.44 50.98 19.50
N GLN A 1090 0.09 49.98 18.68
CA GLN A 1090 0.74 49.54 17.41
C GLN A 1090 2.22 49.10 17.41
N SER A 1091 2.45 47.79 17.27
CA SER A 1091 2.73 47.16 15.96
C SER A 1091 2.46 45.65 16.00
#